data_AF-A0A1I7UJ67-F1
#
_entry.id   AF-A0A1I7UJ67-F1
#
_cell.length_a   1.000
_cell.length_b   1.000
_cell.length_c   1.000
_cell.angle_alpha   90.00
_cell.angle_beta   90.00
_cell.angle_gamma   90.00
#
_symmetry.space_group_name_H-M   'P 1'
#
loop_
_entity.id
_entity.type
_entity.pdbx_description
1 polymer ?
#
loop_
_entity_poly.entity_id
_entity_poly.type
_entity_poly.pdbx_seq_one_letter_code
_entity_poly.pdbx_strand_id
1 'polypeptide(L)'
;MEMVYQTSTGDNAKFLKRRAKLKKKKNLNKKATGKSLINSLESVGRVTNAIEMENKMMGNPKATKTIVDELANRDQSLTKEDLELNTVDKLPGALFEFVWVARTECADNGCSNFNDFAEGFNILSSIDGLNVSSEIFKEGSPWNIYEIFAASMKGLMEIDSVLTDIDKFKSDKIEENDLLYFYVALQKNALQIIKTSVNQKRIKEMSFDQLKTDMASVSASKQVKEAFKKEGVDIGEWEKTLKPIGKKLMAFQSTFTKEAVDEYRSSSEQLLTTYQKLFNHFEKKVETSGFPNGASDLVKLLEDVKNEFFADHLQVKEGNLKNLFPIVLQLNEQFRAILEIKRAIDDFDVIRTVQKIRTFFEGALAELEPFSTILSLFDCDNMFEEIYDVVWVRENDLIVKNEKPLKNFIEKLKVPEFEALPELLEVFRNMTGFSKAIREFGKFDEVKDELKTFKQQLNENGFDSIERFLEYSNIEKLIEYASKMRKPGKFLTCIPNQEALKKAKDRFGGKVSMSNLQSLETIKVDKILYFCHFMKSYWNRIEKTASIKKPKNKASANSSLADGTSRKLNEAIHIFVGLKRRTHPKQFPSGIDGIRSLVKHPLQIDGNVDIELRRISRFLVDLGAPFPKKEDATVLEQMLMEFANGSLTLEKGKKSLENVMLYFGQLSNETGSGLVVVSDKPHVKDLSMYGILLICLSCFVWVGLMVKSVYDLEKNKVKKNTK
;
A
#
# COMPACT_ATOMS: atom_id res chain seq x y z
N MET A 1 -15.11 -101.06 41.50
CA MET A 1 -14.72 -101.20 42.91
C MET A 1 -13.80 -100.04 43.20
N GLU A 2 -14.08 -99.06 44.05
CA GLU A 2 -14.99 -98.97 45.21
C GLU A 2 -15.81 -97.68 45.16
N MET A 3 -16.92 -97.71 45.91
CA MET A 3 -17.87 -96.64 46.14
C MET A 3 -17.45 -95.75 47.33
N VAL A 4 -18.25 -94.68 47.52
CA VAL A 4 -18.51 -93.88 48.73
C VAL A 4 -17.42 -92.86 49.12
N TYR A 5 -17.70 -91.59 49.46
CA TYR A 5 -18.90 -90.90 49.95
C TYR A 5 -18.96 -89.44 49.46
N GLN A 6 -20.18 -88.96 49.19
CA GLN A 6 -20.53 -87.54 49.14
C GLN A 6 -20.45 -86.92 50.55
N THR A 7 -19.97 -85.68 50.66
CA THR A 7 -20.65 -84.68 51.50
C THR A 7 -20.61 -83.32 50.83
N SER A 8 -21.78 -82.69 50.87
CA SER A 8 -22.11 -81.41 50.27
C SER A 8 -21.71 -80.26 51.20
N THR A 9 -21.13 -79.21 50.63
CA THR A 9 -21.39 -77.81 50.97
C THR A 9 -21.01 -77.01 49.72
N GLY A 10 -21.94 -76.44 48.94
CA GLY A 10 -23.12 -75.71 49.37
C GLY A 10 -22.69 -74.28 49.68
N ASP A 11 -22.82 -73.40 48.69
CA ASP A 11 -23.04 -71.95 48.86
C ASP A 11 -21.92 -70.94 49.15
N ASN A 12 -20.64 -71.27 48.95
CA ASN A 12 -19.58 -70.22 48.94
C ASN A 12 -18.93 -69.92 47.57
N ALA A 13 -19.08 -70.77 46.55
CA ALA A 13 -18.41 -70.57 45.25
C ALA A 13 -19.19 -69.67 44.25
N LYS A 14 -20.52 -69.55 44.39
CA LYS A 14 -21.36 -68.70 43.51
C LYS A 14 -21.34 -67.22 43.92
N PHE A 15 -21.02 -66.92 45.18
CA PHE A 15 -20.79 -65.55 45.66
C PHE A 15 -19.42 -65.00 45.25
N LEU A 16 -18.39 -65.86 45.13
CA LEU A 16 -17.05 -65.49 44.67
C LEU A 16 -16.98 -65.22 43.16
N LYS A 17 -17.75 -65.94 42.32
CA LYS A 17 -17.78 -65.71 40.86
C LYS A 17 -18.63 -64.51 40.41
N ARG A 18 -19.65 -64.09 41.17
CA ARG A 18 -20.37 -62.81 40.90
C ARG A 18 -19.59 -61.58 41.36
N ARG A 19 -18.73 -61.70 42.38
CA ARG A 19 -17.77 -60.63 42.74
C ARG A 19 -16.59 -60.48 41.76
N ALA A 20 -16.23 -61.54 41.03
CA ALA A 20 -15.15 -61.50 40.02
C ALA A 20 -15.54 -60.86 38.68
N LYS A 21 -16.85 -60.77 38.34
CA LYS A 21 -17.32 -60.17 37.08
C LYS A 21 -17.88 -58.74 37.20
N LEU A 22 -18.16 -58.24 38.40
CA LEU A 22 -18.67 -56.87 38.63
C LEU A 22 -17.62 -55.86 39.15
N LYS A 23 -16.37 -56.26 39.34
CA LYS A 23 -15.25 -55.39 39.79
C LYS A 23 -14.29 -54.94 38.68
N LYS A 24 -14.73 -54.96 37.40
CA LYS A 24 -13.87 -54.62 36.24
C LYS A 24 -14.14 -53.24 35.63
N LYS A 25 -14.85 -52.34 36.32
CA LYS A 25 -15.07 -50.96 35.88
C LYS A 25 -14.97 -50.00 37.07
N LYS A 26 -14.27 -48.87 36.86
CA LYS A 26 -14.07 -47.69 37.74
C LYS A 26 -13.06 -47.91 38.89
N ASN A 27 -12.04 -47.09 39.16
CA ASN A 27 -11.74 -45.70 38.81
C ASN A 27 -10.22 -45.44 38.79
N LEU A 28 -9.77 -44.55 37.89
CA LEU A 28 -8.43 -43.95 37.82
C LEU A 28 -8.39 -42.65 38.66
N ASN A 29 -7.37 -42.43 39.50
CA ASN A 29 -7.07 -41.14 40.15
C ASN A 29 -5.88 -40.45 39.44
N LYS A 30 -6.07 -39.24 38.90
CA LYS A 30 -5.02 -38.40 38.27
C LYS A 30 -4.56 -37.29 39.23
N LYS A 31 -3.25 -37.02 39.28
CA LYS A 31 -2.65 -35.83 39.93
C LYS A 31 -3.18 -34.55 39.27
N ALA A 32 -3.68 -33.59 40.05
CA ALA A 32 -4.05 -32.27 39.55
C ALA A 32 -2.77 -31.45 39.30
N THR A 33 -2.51 -31.09 38.05
CA THR A 33 -1.38 -30.23 37.65
C THR A 33 -1.80 -28.75 37.67
N GLY A 34 -0.86 -27.81 37.69
CA GLY A 34 -1.16 -26.37 37.59
C GLY A 34 -2.04 -26.04 36.37
N LYS A 35 -1.85 -26.76 35.25
CA LYS A 35 -2.72 -26.70 34.07
C LYS A 35 -4.18 -27.09 34.35
N SER A 36 -4.41 -28.11 35.19
CA SER A 36 -5.75 -28.52 35.59
C SER A 36 -6.46 -27.44 36.41
N LEU A 37 -5.73 -26.77 37.31
CA LEU A 37 -6.27 -25.68 38.11
C LEU A 37 -6.64 -24.47 37.25
N ILE A 38 -5.75 -24.07 36.33
CA ILE A 38 -6.01 -22.98 35.37
C ILE A 38 -7.27 -23.27 34.55
N ASN A 39 -7.37 -24.47 33.97
CA ASN A 39 -8.56 -24.86 33.20
C ASN A 39 -9.84 -24.80 34.04
N SER A 40 -9.80 -25.26 35.30
CA SER A 40 -10.95 -25.19 36.21
C SER A 40 -11.37 -23.75 36.53
N LEU A 41 -10.40 -22.85 36.77
CA LEU A 41 -10.68 -21.44 37.02
C LEU A 41 -11.27 -20.75 35.78
N GLU A 42 -10.74 -21.01 34.59
CA GLU A 42 -11.32 -20.49 33.36
C GLU A 42 -12.75 -21.01 33.13
N SER A 43 -13.03 -22.28 33.46
CA SER A 43 -14.38 -22.84 33.41
C SER A 43 -15.34 -22.14 34.38
N VAL A 44 -14.90 -21.83 35.62
CA VAL A 44 -15.68 -21.03 36.58
C VAL A 44 -16.01 -19.67 35.97
N GLY A 45 -15.01 -19.02 35.37
CA GLY A 45 -15.14 -17.72 34.73
C GLY A 45 -16.16 -17.69 33.61
N ARG A 46 -16.14 -18.72 32.74
CA ARG A 46 -17.09 -18.86 31.62
C ARG A 46 -18.51 -19.14 32.09
N VAL A 47 -18.71 -20.05 33.05
CA VAL A 47 -20.05 -20.40 33.56
C VAL A 47 -20.69 -19.22 34.30
N THR A 48 -19.94 -18.53 35.16
CA THR A 48 -20.46 -17.36 35.89
C THR A 48 -20.78 -16.20 34.96
N ASN A 49 -19.95 -15.96 33.94
CA ASN A 49 -20.24 -14.92 32.95
C ASN A 49 -21.40 -15.30 32.03
N ALA A 50 -21.58 -16.58 31.67
CA ALA A 50 -22.74 -17.05 30.91
C ALA A 50 -24.07 -16.79 31.64
N ILE A 51 -24.12 -17.00 32.97
CA ILE A 51 -25.30 -16.68 33.78
C ILE A 51 -25.59 -15.17 33.75
N GLU A 52 -24.55 -14.34 33.89
CA GLU A 52 -24.70 -12.87 33.85
C GLU A 52 -25.16 -12.38 32.47
N MET A 53 -24.58 -12.93 31.39
CA MET A 53 -25.00 -12.65 30.02
C MET A 53 -26.47 -13.02 29.78
N GLU A 54 -26.92 -14.20 30.24
CA GLU A 54 -28.31 -14.61 30.15
C GLU A 54 -29.24 -13.58 30.79
N ASN A 55 -28.94 -13.19 32.03
CA ASN A 55 -29.71 -12.21 32.79
C ASN A 55 -29.80 -10.86 32.06
N LYS A 56 -28.69 -10.40 31.47
CA LYS A 56 -28.64 -9.13 30.74
C LYS A 56 -29.34 -9.18 29.39
N MET A 57 -29.36 -10.32 28.69
CA MET A 57 -30.01 -10.46 27.39
C MET A 57 -31.53 -10.60 27.48
N MET A 58 -32.07 -11.13 28.59
CA MET A 58 -33.50 -11.34 28.75
C MET A 58 -34.30 -10.03 28.60
N GLY A 59 -34.94 -9.86 27.43
CA GLY A 59 -35.77 -8.69 27.15
C GLY A 59 -35.01 -7.40 26.82
N ASN A 60 -33.68 -7.46 26.65
CA ASN A 60 -32.84 -6.30 26.34
C ASN A 60 -32.05 -6.51 25.03
N PRO A 61 -32.59 -6.04 23.89
CA PRO A 61 -31.93 -6.15 22.59
C PRO A 61 -30.58 -5.42 22.52
N LYS A 62 -30.42 -4.31 23.24
CA LYS A 62 -29.16 -3.54 23.25
C LYS A 62 -28.04 -4.32 23.91
N ALA A 63 -28.30 -4.92 25.08
CA ALA A 63 -27.34 -5.79 25.76
C ALA A 63 -27.01 -7.03 24.91
N THR A 64 -27.99 -7.61 24.22
CA THR A 64 -27.78 -8.73 23.29
C THR A 64 -26.82 -8.35 22.17
N LYS A 65 -27.01 -7.18 21.54
CA LYS A 65 -26.08 -6.68 20.50
C LYS A 65 -24.67 -6.49 21.05
N THR A 66 -24.51 -5.82 22.20
CA THR A 66 -23.21 -5.62 22.87
C THR A 66 -22.49 -6.95 23.13
N ILE A 67 -23.20 -7.94 23.68
CA ILE A 67 -22.64 -9.27 24.00
C ILE A 67 -22.22 -10.01 22.73
N VAL A 68 -23.05 -9.98 21.69
CA VAL A 68 -22.73 -10.58 20.38
C VAL A 68 -21.48 -9.93 19.78
N ASP A 69 -21.36 -8.60 19.86
CA ASP A 69 -20.20 -7.86 19.34
C ASP A 69 -18.91 -8.21 20.07
N GLU A 70 -18.95 -8.24 21.41
CA GLU A 70 -17.78 -8.62 22.20
C GLU A 70 -17.38 -10.09 21.99
N LEU A 71 -18.35 -11.02 21.88
CA LEU A 71 -18.08 -12.42 21.55
C LEU A 71 -17.49 -12.59 20.15
N ALA A 72 -17.96 -11.82 19.18
CA ALA A 72 -17.39 -11.80 17.83
C ALA A 72 -15.96 -11.21 17.78
N ASN A 73 -15.50 -10.56 18.87
CA ASN A 73 -14.32 -9.72 18.89
C ASN A 73 -14.40 -8.59 17.85
N ARG A 74 -15.59 -7.99 17.72
CA ARG A 74 -15.88 -6.91 16.77
C ARG A 74 -15.85 -5.57 17.48
N ASP A 75 -15.24 -4.57 16.86
CA ASP A 75 -15.35 -3.17 17.30
C ASP A 75 -16.79 -2.66 17.08
N GLN A 76 -17.43 -2.15 18.14
CA GLN A 76 -18.80 -1.62 18.09
C GLN A 76 -18.94 -0.33 17.28
N SER A 77 -17.82 0.37 17.02
CA SER A 77 -17.80 1.54 16.13
C SER A 77 -17.97 1.16 14.66
N LEU A 78 -17.77 -0.12 14.31
CA LEU A 78 -17.96 -0.59 12.95
C LEU A 78 -19.46 -0.63 12.66
N THR A 79 -19.86 0.02 11.57
CA THR A 79 -21.24 0.09 11.08
C THR A 79 -21.42 -0.77 9.84
N LYS A 80 -22.67 -1.02 9.45
CA LYS A 80 -22.97 -1.74 8.21
C LYS A 80 -22.56 -0.90 7.01
N GLU A 81 -22.74 0.41 7.15
CA GLU A 81 -22.28 1.42 6.22
C GLU A 81 -20.76 1.38 6.04
N ASP A 82 -19.95 1.12 7.07
CA ASP A 82 -18.49 0.95 6.89
C ASP A 82 -18.11 -0.28 6.04
N LEU A 83 -19.03 -1.24 5.89
CA LEU A 83 -18.88 -2.42 5.03
C LEU A 83 -19.56 -2.26 3.67
N GLU A 84 -20.61 -1.44 3.58
CA GLU A 84 -21.43 -1.24 2.38
C GLU A 84 -21.09 0.05 1.61
N LEU A 85 -20.57 1.09 2.26
CA LEU A 85 -20.15 2.34 1.63
C LEU A 85 -18.85 2.11 0.84
N ASN A 86 -19.03 1.70 -0.42
CA ASN A 86 -18.31 2.20 -1.59
C ASN A 86 -16.81 1.90 -1.80
N THR A 87 -16.15 1.01 -1.04
CA THR A 87 -14.67 0.86 -1.18
C THR A 87 -14.22 -0.60 -1.09
N VAL A 88 -14.80 -1.43 -0.21
CA VAL A 88 -14.52 -2.88 -0.19
C VAL A 88 -15.10 -3.59 -1.42
N ASP A 89 -16.34 -3.26 -1.81
CA ASP A 89 -16.99 -3.85 -2.99
C ASP A 89 -16.43 -3.29 -4.31
N LYS A 90 -15.78 -2.11 -4.29
CA LYS A 90 -15.16 -1.49 -5.47
C LYS A 90 -13.71 -1.90 -5.71
N LEU A 91 -12.99 -2.28 -4.65
CA LEU A 91 -11.59 -2.71 -4.75
C LEU A 91 -11.36 -3.80 -5.81
N PRO A 92 -12.19 -4.86 -5.91
CA PRO A 92 -12.03 -5.87 -6.96
C PRO A 92 -12.17 -5.28 -8.36
N GLY A 93 -13.09 -4.32 -8.57
CA GLY A 93 -13.28 -3.64 -9.84
C GLY A 93 -12.05 -2.81 -10.22
N ALA A 94 -11.60 -1.94 -9.32
CA ALA A 94 -10.39 -1.15 -9.54
C ALA A 94 -9.15 -2.03 -9.81
N LEU A 95 -8.95 -3.07 -9.00
CA LEU A 95 -7.86 -4.03 -9.20
C LEU A 95 -7.99 -4.82 -10.50
N PHE A 96 -9.20 -5.18 -10.90
CA PHE A 96 -9.43 -5.90 -12.15
C PHE A 96 -8.90 -5.11 -13.34
N GLU A 97 -9.20 -3.81 -13.42
CA GLU A 97 -8.72 -2.94 -14.50
C GLU A 97 -7.18 -2.88 -14.54
N PHE A 98 -6.52 -2.65 -13.39
CA PHE A 98 -5.05 -2.62 -13.33
C PHE A 98 -4.39 -3.96 -13.70
N VAL A 99 -4.97 -5.07 -13.25
CA VAL A 99 -4.48 -6.42 -13.57
C VAL A 99 -4.76 -6.78 -15.02
N TRP A 100 -5.89 -6.35 -15.56
CA TRP A 100 -6.27 -6.59 -16.95
C TRP A 100 -5.36 -5.85 -17.93
N VAL A 101 -5.10 -4.56 -17.70
CA VAL A 101 -4.15 -3.81 -18.53
C VAL A 101 -2.74 -4.39 -18.42
N ALA A 102 -2.30 -4.80 -17.22
CA ALA A 102 -1.02 -5.47 -17.04
C ALA A 102 -0.94 -6.78 -17.85
N ARG A 103 -1.96 -7.63 -17.77
CA ARG A 103 -2.01 -8.89 -18.55
C ARG A 103 -2.00 -8.66 -20.06
N THR A 104 -2.68 -7.61 -20.51
CA THR A 104 -2.82 -7.31 -21.94
C THR A 104 -1.52 -6.72 -22.50
N GLU A 105 -0.99 -5.69 -21.84
CA GLU A 105 0.16 -4.94 -22.34
C GLU A 105 1.51 -5.61 -22.02
N CYS A 106 1.58 -6.42 -20.96
CA CYS A 106 2.75 -7.21 -20.62
C CYS A 106 2.77 -8.62 -21.23
N ALA A 107 1.73 -9.02 -21.98
CA ALA A 107 1.71 -10.29 -22.70
C ALA A 107 2.93 -10.44 -23.63
N ASP A 108 3.35 -11.68 -23.87
CA ASP A 108 4.45 -12.02 -24.79
C ASP A 108 5.75 -11.26 -24.52
N ASN A 109 6.12 -11.13 -23.24
CA ASN A 109 7.27 -10.34 -22.78
C ASN A 109 7.12 -8.83 -23.03
N GLY A 110 5.89 -8.32 -23.13
CA GLY A 110 5.64 -6.94 -23.49
C GLY A 110 6.14 -5.89 -22.49
N CYS A 111 6.36 -6.31 -21.24
CA CYS A 111 6.95 -5.53 -20.14
C CYS A 111 8.36 -6.03 -19.73
N SER A 112 8.92 -6.96 -20.50
CA SER A 112 10.31 -7.41 -20.40
C SER A 112 11.05 -7.05 -21.69
N ASN A 113 12.38 -7.02 -21.66
CA ASN A 113 13.22 -6.66 -22.82
C ASN A 113 13.14 -5.19 -23.24
N PHE A 114 13.30 -4.27 -22.29
CA PHE A 114 13.57 -2.86 -22.59
C PHE A 114 15.05 -2.59 -22.88
N ASN A 115 15.84 -3.61 -23.26
CA ASN A 115 17.28 -3.46 -23.45
C ASN A 115 17.60 -2.44 -24.53
N ASP A 116 17.05 -2.64 -25.74
CA ASP A 116 17.30 -1.77 -26.88
C ASP A 116 16.80 -0.34 -26.57
N PHE A 117 15.61 -0.23 -25.97
CA PHE A 117 15.06 1.04 -25.50
C PHE A 117 16.01 1.75 -24.52
N ALA A 118 16.43 1.05 -23.46
CA ALA A 118 17.29 1.57 -22.41
C ALA A 118 18.69 1.92 -22.94
N GLU A 119 19.21 1.18 -23.93
CA GLU A 119 20.50 1.44 -24.54
C GLU A 119 20.47 2.74 -25.35
N GLY A 120 19.52 2.90 -26.27
CA GLY A 120 19.38 4.16 -27.01
C GLY A 120 19.08 5.35 -26.10
N PHE A 121 18.35 5.12 -25.00
CA PHE A 121 18.10 6.13 -23.99
C PHE A 121 19.37 6.50 -23.19
N ASN A 122 20.16 5.50 -22.80
CA ASN A 122 21.45 5.71 -22.14
C ASN A 122 22.40 6.52 -23.04
N ILE A 123 22.41 6.23 -24.35
CA ILE A 123 23.16 6.97 -25.35
C ILE A 123 22.70 8.44 -25.38
N LEU A 124 21.40 8.70 -25.57
CA LEU A 124 20.86 10.07 -25.58
C LEU A 124 21.21 10.86 -24.31
N SER A 125 21.05 10.24 -23.15
CA SER A 125 21.33 10.87 -21.86
C SER A 125 22.82 11.18 -21.62
N SER A 126 23.72 10.53 -22.36
CA SER A 126 25.18 10.70 -22.23
C SER A 126 25.74 11.85 -23.07
N ILE A 127 24.93 12.41 -23.97
CA ILE A 127 25.34 13.50 -24.86
C ILE A 127 25.17 14.82 -24.13
N ASP A 128 26.27 15.41 -23.70
CA ASP A 128 26.26 16.72 -23.06
C ASP A 128 25.80 17.80 -24.05
N GLY A 129 24.89 18.67 -23.62
CA GLY A 129 24.42 19.78 -24.43
C GLY A 129 23.33 19.41 -25.46
N LEU A 130 22.70 18.24 -25.33
CA LEU A 130 21.49 17.89 -26.08
C LEU A 130 20.28 18.69 -25.54
N ASN A 131 20.36 20.01 -25.65
CA ASN A 131 19.31 20.96 -25.27
C ASN A 131 18.72 21.62 -26.53
N VAL A 132 18.36 20.78 -27.49
CA VAL A 132 17.82 21.26 -28.77
C VAL A 132 16.34 21.50 -28.57
N SER A 133 15.95 22.77 -28.55
CA SER A 133 14.58 23.19 -28.32
C SER A 133 13.99 23.79 -29.58
N SER A 134 12.71 23.53 -29.85
CA SER A 134 11.98 24.21 -30.93
C SER A 134 11.90 25.73 -30.74
N GLU A 135 12.15 26.22 -29.52
CA GLU A 135 12.26 27.63 -29.18
C GLU A 135 13.29 28.38 -30.05
N ILE A 136 14.35 27.72 -30.49
CA ILE A 136 15.39 28.34 -31.33
C ILE A 136 14.84 28.81 -32.68
N PHE A 137 13.65 28.36 -33.09
CA PHE A 137 13.00 28.75 -34.35
C PHE A 137 11.77 29.64 -34.18
N LYS A 138 11.43 30.06 -32.96
CA LYS A 138 10.28 30.94 -32.73
C LYS A 138 10.50 32.33 -33.30
N GLU A 139 9.42 33.06 -33.54
CA GLU A 139 9.50 34.46 -33.96
C GLU A 139 10.32 35.27 -32.94
N GLY A 140 11.25 36.08 -33.44
CA GLY A 140 12.15 36.89 -32.61
C GLY A 140 13.36 36.15 -32.03
N SER A 141 13.47 34.83 -32.22
CA SER A 141 14.70 34.10 -31.92
C SER A 141 15.87 34.59 -32.78
N PRO A 142 17.13 34.45 -32.34
CA PRO A 142 18.30 34.80 -33.15
C PRO A 142 18.34 34.11 -34.52
N TRP A 143 17.90 32.85 -34.60
CA TRP A 143 17.75 32.14 -35.88
C TRP A 143 16.70 32.79 -36.78
N ASN A 144 15.52 33.11 -36.24
CA ASN A 144 14.47 33.78 -37.02
C ASN A 144 14.94 35.15 -37.51
N ILE A 145 15.66 35.90 -36.68
CA ILE A 145 16.26 37.18 -37.07
C ILE A 145 17.35 36.97 -38.15
N TYR A 146 18.12 35.88 -38.08
CA TYR A 146 19.11 35.53 -39.11
C TYR A 146 18.47 35.18 -40.47
N GLU A 147 17.37 34.43 -40.46
CA GLU A 147 16.54 34.16 -41.64
C GLU A 147 16.01 35.47 -42.24
N ILE A 148 15.47 36.36 -41.40
CA ILE A 148 15.01 37.69 -41.81
C ILE A 148 16.16 38.50 -42.40
N PHE A 149 17.33 38.52 -41.75
CA PHE A 149 18.52 39.22 -42.23
C PHE A 149 18.93 38.75 -43.62
N ALA A 150 19.09 37.45 -43.83
CA ALA A 150 19.51 36.94 -45.13
C ALA A 150 18.48 37.21 -46.24
N ALA A 151 17.19 37.06 -45.94
CA ALA A 151 16.12 37.38 -46.88
C ALA A 151 16.13 38.87 -47.25
N SER A 152 16.30 39.74 -46.25
CA SER A 152 16.44 41.18 -46.46
C SER A 152 17.64 41.54 -47.31
N MET A 153 18.82 41.00 -47.00
CA MET A 153 20.04 41.32 -47.74
C MET A 153 20.00 40.80 -49.18
N LYS A 154 19.41 39.62 -49.42
CA LYS A 154 19.15 39.14 -50.79
C LYS A 154 18.24 40.09 -51.56
N GLY A 155 17.21 40.62 -50.89
CA GLY A 155 16.37 41.68 -51.47
C GLY A 155 17.15 42.94 -51.86
N LEU A 156 18.18 43.29 -51.09
CA LEU A 156 19.06 44.43 -51.40
C LEU A 156 20.02 44.16 -52.56
N MET A 157 20.46 42.91 -52.77
CA MET A 157 21.27 42.52 -53.94
C MET A 157 20.51 42.74 -55.26
N GLU A 158 19.17 42.72 -55.22
CA GLU A 158 18.31 42.93 -56.39
C GLU A 158 18.13 44.40 -56.80
N ILE A 159 18.72 45.36 -56.06
CA ILE A 159 18.60 46.80 -56.38
C ILE A 159 19.06 47.10 -57.81
N ASP A 160 20.12 46.43 -58.29
CA ASP A 160 20.61 46.62 -59.66
C ASP A 160 19.64 46.11 -60.73
N SER A 161 18.96 44.99 -60.45
CA SER A 161 17.90 44.50 -61.32
C SER A 161 16.78 45.54 -61.38
N VAL A 162 16.34 46.06 -60.22
CA VAL A 162 15.28 47.08 -60.13
C VAL A 162 15.65 48.35 -60.91
N LEU A 163 16.87 48.85 -60.73
CA LEU A 163 17.35 50.04 -61.43
C LEU A 163 17.39 49.82 -62.96
N THR A 164 17.89 48.66 -63.40
CA THR A 164 17.94 48.28 -64.81
C THR A 164 16.54 48.16 -65.41
N ASP A 165 15.62 47.60 -64.63
CA ASP A 165 14.24 47.41 -65.04
C ASP A 165 13.52 48.77 -65.19
N ILE A 166 13.65 49.67 -64.22
CA ILE A 166 13.13 51.05 -64.34
C ILE A 166 13.64 51.74 -65.62
N ASP A 167 14.91 51.54 -65.98
CA ASP A 167 15.50 52.10 -67.19
C ASP A 167 14.97 51.50 -68.48
N LYS A 168 14.76 50.18 -68.53
CA LYS A 168 14.11 49.53 -69.68
C LYS A 168 12.69 50.05 -69.88
N PHE A 169 11.93 50.21 -68.80
CA PHE A 169 10.57 50.72 -68.87
C PHE A 169 10.51 52.12 -69.45
N LYS A 170 11.40 53.03 -68.99
CA LYS A 170 11.51 54.40 -69.51
C LYS A 170 11.90 54.50 -70.99
N SER A 171 12.48 53.45 -71.56
CA SER A 171 12.88 53.44 -72.97
C SER A 171 11.72 53.16 -73.95
N ASP A 172 10.47 53.04 -73.47
CA ASP A 172 9.21 52.86 -74.24
C ASP A 172 9.18 51.60 -75.15
N LYS A 173 10.02 50.61 -74.89
CA LYS A 173 10.21 49.43 -75.76
C LYS A 173 9.67 48.11 -75.21
N ILE A 174 8.89 48.13 -74.12
CA ILE A 174 8.38 46.89 -73.51
C ILE A 174 7.02 46.53 -74.13
N GLU A 175 6.94 45.37 -74.77
CA GLU A 175 5.67 44.82 -75.26
C GLU A 175 4.72 44.51 -74.09
N GLU A 176 3.40 44.51 -74.35
CA GLU A 176 2.40 44.37 -73.28
C GLU A 176 2.51 43.04 -72.50
N ASN A 177 2.95 41.96 -73.15
CA ASN A 177 3.21 40.68 -72.50
C ASN A 177 4.46 40.70 -71.61
N ASP A 178 5.51 41.40 -72.03
CA ASP A 178 6.74 41.56 -71.24
C ASP A 178 6.53 42.50 -70.05
N LEU A 179 5.57 43.42 -70.16
CA LEU A 179 5.18 44.37 -69.12
C LEU A 179 4.70 43.66 -67.85
N LEU A 180 4.01 42.53 -67.99
CA LEU A 180 3.53 41.73 -66.85
C LEU A 180 4.68 41.04 -66.12
N TYR A 181 5.61 40.42 -66.85
CA TYR A 181 6.77 39.76 -66.26
C TYR A 181 7.67 40.78 -65.55
N PHE A 182 7.92 41.90 -66.23
CA PHE A 182 8.60 43.06 -65.71
C PHE A 182 7.98 43.55 -64.39
N TYR A 183 6.66 43.72 -64.40
CA TYR A 183 5.89 44.13 -63.23
C TYR A 183 6.06 43.17 -62.05
N VAL A 184 5.91 41.87 -62.27
CA VAL A 184 6.03 40.86 -61.19
C VAL A 184 7.44 40.90 -60.58
N ALA A 185 8.48 41.01 -61.42
CA ALA A 185 9.86 41.11 -60.97
C ALA A 185 10.11 42.40 -60.17
N LEU A 186 9.71 43.55 -60.71
CA LEU A 186 9.88 44.86 -60.08
C LEU A 186 9.11 44.96 -58.76
N GLN A 187 7.85 44.53 -58.73
CA GLN A 187 7.04 44.51 -57.51
C GLN A 187 7.67 43.61 -56.43
N LYS A 188 8.11 42.40 -56.81
CA LYS A 188 8.75 41.45 -55.89
C LYS A 188 10.01 42.07 -55.27
N ASN A 189 10.89 42.64 -56.09
CA ASN A 189 12.17 43.17 -55.63
C ASN A 189 12.00 44.46 -54.82
N ALA A 190 11.16 45.40 -55.27
CA ALA A 190 10.82 46.62 -54.52
C ALA A 190 10.19 46.30 -53.15
N LEU A 191 9.29 45.30 -53.09
CA LEU A 191 8.70 44.86 -51.82
C LEU A 191 9.75 44.32 -50.84
N GLN A 192 10.77 43.60 -51.32
CA GLN A 192 11.84 43.08 -50.46
C GLN A 192 12.73 44.21 -49.91
N ILE A 193 12.99 45.25 -50.70
CA ILE A 193 13.71 46.45 -50.26
C ILE A 193 12.93 47.15 -49.13
N ILE A 194 11.62 47.36 -49.30
CA ILE A 194 10.79 47.97 -48.25
C ILE A 194 10.69 47.08 -47.00
N LYS A 195 10.52 45.76 -47.16
CA LYS A 195 10.51 44.82 -46.02
C LYS A 195 11.80 44.91 -45.19
N THR A 196 12.93 45.19 -45.83
CA THR A 196 14.20 45.38 -45.14
C THR A 196 14.18 46.61 -44.21
N SER A 197 13.50 47.69 -44.61
CA SER A 197 13.26 48.85 -43.74
C SER A 197 12.51 48.45 -42.46
N VAL A 198 11.40 47.71 -42.64
CA VAL A 198 10.57 47.24 -41.51
C VAL A 198 11.34 46.31 -40.58
N ASN A 199 12.20 45.46 -41.13
CA ASN A 199 12.97 44.47 -40.38
C ASN A 199 14.28 45.00 -39.78
N GLN A 200 14.73 46.20 -40.16
CA GLN A 200 16.00 46.76 -39.73
C GLN A 200 16.16 46.78 -38.21
N LYS A 201 15.10 47.15 -37.48
CA LYS A 201 15.11 47.17 -36.01
C LYS A 201 15.36 45.77 -35.45
N ARG A 202 14.66 44.75 -35.96
CA ARG A 202 14.82 43.35 -35.53
C ARG A 202 16.24 42.85 -35.84
N ILE A 203 16.77 43.17 -37.02
CA ILE A 203 18.14 42.79 -37.43
C ILE A 203 19.19 43.36 -36.47
N LYS A 204 19.00 44.60 -36.00
CA LYS A 204 19.91 45.24 -35.02
C LYS A 204 19.90 44.58 -33.64
N GLU A 205 18.83 43.86 -33.32
CA GLU A 205 18.68 43.11 -32.06
C GLU A 205 19.29 41.69 -32.14
N MET A 206 19.89 41.31 -33.28
CA MET A 206 20.49 39.99 -33.47
C MET A 206 21.64 39.71 -32.49
N SER A 207 21.51 38.66 -31.69
CA SER A 207 22.59 38.15 -30.83
C SER A 207 23.39 37.05 -31.56
N PHE A 208 24.57 37.40 -32.06
CA PHE A 208 25.47 36.44 -32.71
C PHE A 208 25.94 35.33 -31.77
N ASP A 209 26.17 35.62 -30.49
CA ASP A 209 26.61 34.61 -29.52
C ASP A 209 25.51 33.57 -29.26
N GLN A 210 24.26 34.01 -29.17
CA GLN A 210 23.14 33.09 -29.06
C GLN A 210 22.90 32.33 -30.38
N LEU A 211 22.99 32.99 -31.54
CA LEU A 211 22.86 32.32 -32.85
C LEU A 211 23.89 31.20 -33.01
N LYS A 212 25.17 31.45 -32.69
CA LYS A 212 26.23 30.42 -32.70
C LYS A 212 25.90 29.27 -31.74
N THR A 213 25.37 29.59 -30.56
CA THR A 213 24.95 28.58 -29.56
C THR A 213 23.79 27.73 -30.08
N ASP A 214 22.80 28.35 -30.71
CA ASP A 214 21.64 27.68 -31.29
C ASP A 214 22.08 26.73 -32.44
N MET A 215 22.95 27.20 -33.33
CA MET A 215 23.50 26.39 -34.43
C MET A 215 24.39 25.25 -33.95
N ALA A 216 25.20 25.48 -32.91
CA ALA A 216 25.97 24.43 -32.26
C ALA A 216 25.06 23.36 -31.62
N SER A 217 23.94 23.78 -31.02
CA SER A 217 22.94 22.87 -30.43
C SER A 217 22.28 22.00 -31.50
N VAL A 218 21.89 22.58 -32.64
CA VAL A 218 21.39 21.78 -33.78
C VAL A 218 22.47 20.83 -34.30
N SER A 219 23.72 21.28 -34.38
CA SER A 219 24.85 20.44 -34.83
C SER A 219 25.17 19.30 -33.86
N ALA A 220 24.89 19.46 -32.56
CA ALA A 220 25.07 18.41 -31.54
C ALA A 220 24.20 17.18 -31.82
N SER A 221 23.13 17.30 -32.61
CA SER A 221 22.37 16.14 -33.09
C SER A 221 23.19 15.14 -33.91
N LYS A 222 24.32 15.56 -34.51
CA LYS A 222 25.30 14.64 -35.10
C LYS A 222 25.92 13.72 -34.06
N GLN A 223 26.22 14.25 -32.88
CA GLN A 223 26.78 13.49 -31.77
C GLN A 223 25.82 12.36 -31.37
N VAL A 224 24.51 12.52 -31.58
CA VAL A 224 23.55 11.44 -31.40
C VAL A 224 23.83 10.30 -32.38
N LYS A 225 23.89 10.57 -33.69
CA LYS A 225 24.18 9.53 -34.70
C LYS A 225 25.52 8.86 -34.44
N GLU A 226 26.54 9.63 -34.08
CA GLU A 226 27.88 9.11 -33.76
C GLU A 226 27.89 8.26 -32.49
N ALA A 227 27.16 8.67 -31.45
CA ALA A 227 27.06 7.93 -30.20
C ALA A 227 26.31 6.60 -30.40
N PHE A 228 25.19 6.61 -31.13
CA PHE A 228 24.49 5.37 -31.53
C PHE A 228 25.40 4.43 -32.30
N LYS A 229 26.11 4.95 -33.31
CA LYS A 229 27.07 4.18 -34.09
C LYS A 229 28.22 3.62 -33.25
N LYS A 230 28.73 4.39 -32.28
CA LYS A 230 29.84 3.99 -31.40
C LYS A 230 29.45 2.83 -30.48
N GLU A 231 28.24 2.87 -29.93
CA GLU A 231 27.71 1.79 -29.08
C GLU A 231 27.18 0.61 -29.91
N GLY A 232 27.10 0.73 -31.24
CA GLY A 232 26.65 -0.35 -32.12
C GLY A 232 25.13 -0.50 -32.18
N VAL A 233 24.38 0.51 -31.74
CA VAL A 233 22.91 0.52 -31.78
C VAL A 233 22.43 1.07 -33.12
N ASP A 234 21.64 0.29 -33.85
CA ASP A 234 20.97 0.79 -35.06
C ASP A 234 19.84 1.76 -34.65
N ILE A 235 19.99 3.02 -35.03
CA ILE A 235 19.07 4.09 -34.64
C ILE A 235 17.67 3.90 -35.24
N GLY A 236 17.57 3.32 -36.45
CA GLY A 236 16.30 3.10 -37.12
C GLY A 236 15.54 1.92 -36.52
N GLU A 237 16.23 0.83 -36.17
CA GLU A 237 15.64 -0.27 -35.40
C GLU A 237 15.24 0.20 -34.00
N TRP A 238 16.07 0.99 -33.32
CA TRP A 238 15.72 1.58 -32.03
C TRP A 238 14.46 2.45 -32.11
N GLU A 239 14.36 3.36 -33.09
CA GLU A 239 13.16 4.18 -33.33
C GLU A 239 11.89 3.32 -33.52
N LYS A 240 11.98 2.21 -34.27
CA LYS A 240 10.86 1.28 -34.45
C LYS A 240 10.40 0.64 -33.14
N THR A 241 11.28 0.50 -32.14
CA THR A 241 10.90 -0.04 -30.82
C THR A 241 10.12 0.97 -29.96
N LEU A 242 10.29 2.28 -30.20
CA LEU A 242 9.69 3.33 -29.36
C LEU A 242 8.17 3.32 -29.42
N LYS A 243 7.59 3.29 -30.63
CA LYS A 243 6.15 3.45 -30.83
C LYS A 243 5.32 2.32 -30.19
N PRO A 244 5.67 1.02 -30.33
CA PRO A 244 5.02 -0.05 -29.58
C PRO A 244 5.08 0.13 -28.06
N ILE A 245 6.24 0.56 -27.53
CA ILE A 245 6.43 0.81 -26.09
C ILE A 245 5.56 1.98 -25.63
N GLY A 246 5.55 3.08 -26.39
CA GLY A 246 4.70 4.23 -26.10
C GLY A 246 3.22 3.90 -26.05
N LYS A 247 2.72 3.11 -27.00
CA LYS A 247 1.32 2.64 -27.00
C LYS A 247 0.96 1.89 -25.72
N LYS A 248 1.83 0.97 -25.28
CA LYS A 248 1.65 0.23 -24.02
C LYS A 248 1.62 1.16 -22.82
N LEU A 249 2.57 2.10 -22.75
CA LEU A 249 2.66 3.07 -21.66
C LEU A 249 1.45 3.99 -21.61
N MET A 250 0.94 4.42 -22.76
CA MET A 250 -0.30 5.21 -22.86
C MET A 250 -1.52 4.40 -22.37
N ALA A 251 -1.61 3.11 -22.69
CA ALA A 251 -2.66 2.24 -22.16
C ALA A 251 -2.58 2.16 -20.62
N PHE A 252 -1.39 1.97 -20.05
CA PHE A 252 -1.20 2.05 -18.60
C PHE A 252 -1.60 3.42 -18.04
N GLN A 253 -1.13 4.52 -18.61
CA GLN A 253 -1.48 5.87 -18.11
C GLN A 253 -2.98 6.16 -18.18
N SER A 254 -3.67 5.66 -19.21
CA SER A 254 -5.13 5.78 -19.32
C SER A 254 -5.89 5.00 -18.23
N THR A 255 -5.26 3.96 -17.67
CA THR A 255 -5.83 3.15 -16.58
C THR A 255 -5.42 3.68 -15.20
N PHE A 256 -4.16 4.09 -15.05
CA PHE A 256 -3.58 4.64 -13.81
C PHE A 256 -3.84 6.14 -13.68
N THR A 257 -5.09 6.55 -13.87
CA THR A 257 -5.50 7.94 -13.63
C THR A 257 -5.39 8.27 -12.14
N LYS A 258 -5.27 9.56 -11.83
CA LYS A 258 -5.21 10.01 -10.43
C LYS A 258 -6.44 9.54 -9.65
N GLU A 259 -7.61 9.64 -10.26
CA GLU A 259 -8.88 9.21 -9.68
C GLU A 259 -8.89 7.71 -9.37
N ALA A 260 -8.45 6.87 -10.31
CA ALA A 260 -8.40 5.41 -10.12
C ALA A 260 -7.37 5.00 -9.05
N VAL A 261 -6.22 5.69 -9.01
CA VAL A 261 -5.17 5.49 -8.00
C VAL A 261 -5.68 5.86 -6.60
N ASP A 262 -6.34 7.01 -6.46
CA ASP A 262 -6.87 7.48 -5.18
C ASP A 262 -8.02 6.57 -4.70
N GLU A 263 -8.87 6.10 -5.62
CA GLU A 263 -9.91 5.10 -5.33
C GLU A 263 -9.31 3.78 -4.83
N TYR A 264 -8.28 3.25 -5.49
CA TYR A 264 -7.58 2.04 -5.03
C TYR A 264 -6.94 2.23 -3.65
N ARG A 265 -6.20 3.31 -3.43
CA ARG A 265 -5.52 3.58 -2.15
C ARG A 265 -6.54 3.67 -1.01
N SER A 266 -7.59 4.46 -1.20
CA SER A 266 -8.68 4.60 -0.23
C SER A 266 -9.36 3.24 0.03
N SER A 267 -9.69 2.49 -1.02
CA SER A 267 -10.30 1.17 -0.90
C SER A 267 -9.44 0.17 -0.14
N SER A 268 -8.14 0.13 -0.42
CA SER A 268 -7.19 -0.79 0.21
C SER A 268 -6.98 -0.48 1.69
N GLU A 269 -6.88 0.80 2.06
CA GLU A 269 -6.70 1.24 3.44
C GLU A 269 -7.95 0.99 4.27
N GLN A 270 -9.13 1.23 3.69
CA GLN A 270 -10.39 0.91 4.33
C GLN A 270 -10.59 -0.60 4.51
N LEU A 271 -10.21 -1.42 3.52
CA LEU A 271 -10.24 -2.88 3.65
C LEU A 271 -9.41 -3.35 4.85
N LEU A 272 -8.18 -2.82 5.00
CA LEU A 272 -7.30 -3.14 6.12
C LEU A 272 -7.89 -2.67 7.45
N THR A 273 -8.39 -1.45 7.50
CA THR A 273 -9.03 -0.87 8.71
C THR A 273 -10.24 -1.70 9.13
N THR A 274 -11.10 -2.08 8.18
CA THR A 274 -12.29 -2.89 8.43
C THR A 274 -11.91 -4.31 8.87
N TYR A 275 -10.93 -4.94 8.23
CA TYR A 275 -10.40 -6.24 8.67
C TYR A 275 -9.88 -6.17 10.11
N GLN A 276 -9.07 -5.15 10.43
CA GLN A 276 -8.57 -4.94 11.79
C GLN A 276 -9.71 -4.76 12.79
N LYS A 277 -10.71 -3.94 12.50
CA LYS A 277 -11.88 -3.72 13.39
C LYS A 277 -12.78 -4.95 13.56
N LEU A 278 -12.89 -5.79 12.52
CA LEU A 278 -13.69 -7.03 12.58
C LEU A 278 -13.06 -8.11 13.46
N PHE A 279 -11.73 -8.12 13.54
CA PHE A 279 -10.98 -9.20 14.18
C PHE A 279 -10.05 -8.76 15.31
N ASN A 280 -10.16 -7.50 15.75
CA ASN A 280 -9.32 -6.98 16.82
C ASN A 280 -9.57 -7.72 18.14
N HIS A 281 -8.52 -8.02 18.90
CA HIS A 281 -8.70 -8.50 20.25
C HIS A 281 -9.22 -7.36 21.13
N PHE A 282 -10.50 -7.44 21.48
CA PHE A 282 -11.14 -6.43 22.31
C PHE A 282 -10.61 -6.55 23.76
N GLU A 283 -9.57 -5.77 24.10
CA GLU A 283 -8.98 -5.73 25.45
C GLU A 283 -9.93 -5.15 26.52
N LYS A 284 -11.08 -4.61 26.08
CA LYS A 284 -12.08 -3.92 26.90
C LYS A 284 -13.41 -4.70 27.01
N LYS A 285 -13.41 -6.03 26.90
CA LYS A 285 -14.61 -6.85 27.15
C LYS A 285 -15.19 -6.54 28.52
N VAL A 286 -16.40 -6.01 28.55
CA VAL A 286 -17.11 -5.71 29.79
C VAL A 286 -18.10 -6.83 30.08
N GLU A 287 -18.93 -7.16 29.10
CA GLU A 287 -20.04 -8.10 29.26
C GLU A 287 -19.61 -9.56 29.07
N THR A 288 -18.47 -9.80 28.42
CA THR A 288 -17.96 -11.13 28.06
C THR A 288 -16.56 -11.39 28.63
N SER A 289 -16.24 -10.75 29.75
CA SER A 289 -14.93 -10.82 30.40
C SER A 289 -14.46 -12.26 30.73
N GLY A 290 -15.37 -13.23 30.89
CA GLY A 290 -15.06 -14.65 31.06
C GLY A 290 -14.76 -15.41 29.76
N PHE A 291 -14.90 -14.77 28.61
CA PHE A 291 -14.62 -15.30 27.27
C PHE A 291 -13.47 -14.51 26.62
N PRO A 292 -12.22 -14.63 27.12
CA PRO A 292 -11.08 -13.86 26.62
C PRO A 292 -10.86 -14.04 25.11
N ASN A 293 -11.10 -15.24 24.57
CA ASN A 293 -10.98 -15.56 23.15
C ASN A 293 -12.31 -15.40 22.39
N GLY A 294 -13.33 -14.80 23.02
CA GLY A 294 -14.64 -14.52 22.45
C GLY A 294 -15.43 -15.80 22.19
N ALA A 295 -16.10 -15.88 21.04
CA ALA A 295 -16.96 -16.99 20.66
C ALA A 295 -16.24 -18.35 20.62
N SER A 296 -14.92 -18.38 20.44
CA SER A 296 -14.16 -19.63 20.51
C SER A 296 -14.21 -20.29 21.90
N ASP A 297 -14.38 -19.49 22.96
CA ASP A 297 -14.54 -19.99 24.33
C ASP A 297 -15.97 -20.46 24.62
N LEU A 298 -16.98 -20.04 23.84
CA LEU A 298 -18.36 -20.56 23.97
C LEU A 298 -18.43 -22.06 23.69
N VAL A 299 -17.57 -22.57 22.81
CA VAL A 299 -17.52 -24.01 22.50
C VAL A 299 -17.11 -24.82 23.73
N LYS A 300 -16.22 -24.26 24.56
CA LYS A 300 -15.76 -24.87 25.82
C LYS A 300 -16.85 -24.87 26.90
N LEU A 301 -17.77 -23.90 26.87
CA LEU A 301 -18.88 -23.82 27.81
C LEU A 301 -19.75 -25.09 27.81
N LEU A 302 -19.90 -25.76 26.66
CA LEU A 302 -20.64 -27.03 26.54
C LEU A 302 -19.97 -28.19 27.30
N GLU A 303 -18.66 -28.14 27.46
CA GLU A 303 -17.91 -29.10 28.27
C GLU A 303 -17.96 -28.69 29.75
N ASP A 304 -17.84 -27.40 30.03
CA ASP A 304 -17.89 -26.85 31.39
C ASP A 304 -19.21 -27.20 32.10
N VAL A 305 -20.35 -27.12 31.41
CA VAL A 305 -21.67 -27.46 32.01
C VAL A 305 -21.88 -28.94 32.34
N LYS A 306 -20.97 -29.82 31.90
CA LYS A 306 -21.00 -31.25 32.24
C LYS A 306 -20.15 -31.58 33.46
N ASN A 307 -19.45 -30.60 34.02
CA ASN A 307 -18.58 -30.82 35.15
C ASN A 307 -19.41 -30.86 36.46
N GLU A 308 -19.42 -32.03 37.10
CA GLU A 308 -20.12 -32.33 38.36
C GLU A 308 -19.83 -31.30 39.46
N PHE A 309 -18.60 -30.76 39.50
CA PHE A 309 -18.20 -29.73 40.47
C PHE A 309 -19.10 -28.50 40.45
N PHE A 310 -19.53 -28.04 39.26
CA PHE A 310 -20.39 -26.87 39.13
C PHE A 310 -21.85 -27.15 39.49
N ALA A 311 -22.31 -28.38 39.22
CA ALA A 311 -23.66 -28.81 39.54
C ALA A 311 -23.85 -28.78 41.06
N ASP A 312 -22.88 -29.34 41.77
CA ASP A 312 -22.86 -29.38 43.24
C ASP A 312 -22.79 -27.97 43.86
N HIS A 313 -21.91 -27.09 43.36
CA HIS A 313 -21.71 -25.75 43.94
C HIS A 313 -22.86 -24.78 43.65
N LEU A 314 -23.52 -24.89 42.50
CA LEU A 314 -24.68 -24.06 42.16
C LEU A 314 -25.99 -24.66 42.69
N GLN A 315 -25.93 -25.79 43.40
CA GLN A 315 -27.10 -26.52 43.92
C GLN A 315 -28.09 -26.90 42.81
N VAL A 316 -27.58 -27.17 41.61
CA VAL A 316 -28.36 -27.55 40.43
C VAL A 316 -28.09 -29.02 40.14
N LYS A 317 -29.13 -29.84 39.97
CA LYS A 317 -28.96 -31.26 39.62
C LYS A 317 -28.06 -31.40 38.38
N GLU A 318 -27.18 -32.40 38.39
CA GLU A 318 -26.30 -32.73 37.27
C GLU A 318 -27.11 -32.81 35.96
N GLY A 319 -26.64 -32.11 34.91
CA GLY A 319 -27.34 -32.00 33.64
C GLY A 319 -28.39 -30.88 33.54
N ASN A 320 -28.73 -30.19 34.63
CA ASN A 320 -29.62 -29.02 34.64
C ASN A 320 -28.87 -27.67 34.58
N LEU A 321 -27.54 -27.65 34.67
CA LEU A 321 -26.71 -26.42 34.51
C LEU A 321 -27.02 -25.69 33.20
N LYS A 322 -27.25 -26.43 32.11
CA LYS A 322 -27.63 -25.88 30.81
C LYS A 322 -28.95 -25.09 30.82
N ASN A 323 -29.81 -25.30 31.81
CA ASN A 323 -31.09 -24.61 31.95
C ASN A 323 -30.93 -23.22 32.59
N LEU A 324 -29.74 -22.89 33.10
CA LEU A 324 -29.45 -21.58 33.70
C LEU A 324 -29.22 -20.49 32.65
N PHE A 325 -28.75 -20.86 31.45
CA PHE A 325 -28.41 -19.90 30.39
C PHE A 325 -28.76 -20.40 28.97
N PRO A 326 -30.05 -20.71 28.70
CA PRO A 326 -30.48 -21.23 27.41
C PRO A 326 -30.23 -20.27 26.22
N ILE A 327 -30.27 -18.94 26.39
CA ILE A 327 -29.94 -17.97 25.33
C ILE A 327 -28.45 -18.04 24.98
N VAL A 328 -27.56 -18.13 25.98
CA VAL A 328 -26.11 -18.24 25.75
C VAL A 328 -25.74 -19.55 25.04
N LEU A 329 -26.43 -20.65 25.34
CA LEU A 329 -26.22 -21.91 24.61
C LEU A 329 -26.70 -21.82 23.15
N GLN A 330 -27.81 -21.13 22.90
CA GLN A 330 -28.27 -20.86 21.53
C GLN A 330 -27.29 -19.98 20.76
N LEU A 331 -26.67 -19.00 21.43
CA LEU A 331 -25.60 -18.18 20.84
C LEU A 331 -24.43 -19.04 20.36
N ASN A 332 -24.00 -20.02 21.15
CA ASN A 332 -22.89 -20.91 20.77
C ASN A 332 -23.16 -21.65 19.44
N GLU A 333 -24.39 -22.12 19.22
CA GLU A 333 -24.77 -22.76 17.94
C GLU A 333 -24.70 -21.79 16.76
N GLN A 334 -25.16 -20.55 16.96
CA GLN A 334 -25.13 -19.51 15.92
C GLN A 334 -23.71 -19.03 15.61
N PHE A 335 -22.85 -18.95 16.62
CA PHE A 335 -21.45 -18.57 16.48
C PHE A 335 -20.59 -19.63 15.79
N ARG A 336 -21.01 -20.90 15.75
CA ARG A 336 -20.25 -21.95 15.05
C ARG A 336 -20.02 -21.61 13.57
N ALA A 337 -21.06 -21.17 12.86
CA ALA A 337 -20.95 -20.77 11.46
C ALA A 337 -20.13 -19.48 11.28
N ILE A 338 -20.19 -18.57 12.26
CA ILE A 338 -19.40 -17.32 12.27
C ILE A 338 -17.90 -17.64 12.45
N LEU A 339 -17.57 -18.58 13.34
CA LEU A 339 -16.19 -19.03 13.57
C LEU A 339 -15.61 -19.78 12.37
N GLU A 340 -16.41 -20.55 11.64
CA GLU A 340 -16.00 -21.20 10.39
C GLU A 340 -15.63 -20.16 9.32
N ILE A 341 -16.44 -19.11 9.17
CA ILE A 341 -16.13 -17.98 8.27
C ILE A 341 -14.86 -17.25 8.71
N LYS A 342 -14.72 -16.96 10.02
CA LYS A 342 -13.53 -16.31 10.56
C LYS A 342 -12.26 -17.10 10.26
N ARG A 343 -12.27 -18.42 10.45
CA ARG A 343 -11.12 -19.28 10.10
C ARG A 343 -10.78 -19.21 8.62
N ALA A 344 -11.78 -19.28 7.75
CA ALA A 344 -11.56 -19.15 6.30
C ALA A 344 -10.96 -17.79 5.91
N ILE A 345 -11.33 -16.72 6.63
CA ILE A 345 -10.74 -15.38 6.47
C ILE A 345 -9.30 -15.33 7.00
N ASP A 346 -9.02 -15.90 8.16
CA ASP A 346 -7.68 -15.90 8.77
C ASP A 346 -6.68 -16.69 7.90
N ASP A 347 -7.12 -17.81 7.31
CA ASP A 347 -6.31 -18.62 6.37
C ASP A 347 -5.91 -17.85 5.09
N PHE A 348 -6.64 -16.79 4.75
CA PHE A 348 -6.36 -15.97 3.57
C PHE A 348 -5.17 -15.02 3.75
N ASP A 349 -4.83 -14.66 5.00
CA ASP A 349 -3.84 -13.63 5.34
C ASP A 349 -4.04 -12.33 4.54
N VAL A 350 -5.16 -11.66 4.84
CA VAL A 350 -5.62 -10.43 4.17
C VAL A 350 -4.57 -9.35 4.24
N ILE A 351 -3.97 -9.15 5.41
CA ILE A 351 -2.98 -8.08 5.64
C ILE A 351 -1.79 -8.28 4.70
N ARG A 352 -1.18 -9.47 4.70
CA ARG A 352 -0.04 -9.76 3.83
C ARG A 352 -0.42 -9.63 2.36
N THR A 353 -1.61 -10.11 1.97
CA THR A 353 -2.08 -10.06 0.58
C THR A 353 -2.26 -8.62 0.09
N VAL A 354 -2.96 -7.78 0.86
CA VAL A 354 -3.20 -6.37 0.49
C VAL A 354 -1.90 -5.57 0.50
N GLN A 355 -1.01 -5.79 1.47
CA GLN A 355 0.31 -5.13 1.52
C GLN A 355 1.20 -5.51 0.32
N LYS A 356 1.18 -6.78 -0.08
CA LYS A 356 1.90 -7.23 -1.29
C LYS A 356 1.37 -6.54 -2.54
N ILE A 357 0.06 -6.43 -2.68
CA ILE A 357 -0.57 -5.74 -3.82
C ILE A 357 -0.23 -4.26 -3.82
N ARG A 358 -0.29 -3.60 -2.66
CA ARG A 358 0.12 -2.19 -2.50
C ARG A 358 1.58 -1.99 -2.91
N THR A 359 2.46 -2.91 -2.55
CA THR A 359 3.87 -2.86 -2.96
C THR A 359 4.03 -2.91 -4.48
N PHE A 360 3.36 -3.85 -5.15
CA PHE A 360 3.38 -3.94 -6.61
C PHE A 360 2.77 -2.73 -7.28
N PHE A 361 1.66 -2.23 -6.75
CA PHE A 361 0.95 -1.07 -7.28
C PHE A 361 1.77 0.23 -7.18
N GLU A 362 2.35 0.51 -6.02
CA GLU A 362 3.20 1.69 -5.84
C GLU A 362 4.51 1.56 -6.64
N GLY A 363 5.05 0.34 -6.77
CA GLY A 363 6.18 0.06 -7.65
C GLY A 363 5.85 0.33 -9.12
N ALA A 364 4.66 -0.05 -9.58
CA ALA A 364 4.19 0.20 -10.94
C ALA A 364 4.01 1.70 -11.22
N LEU A 365 3.44 2.46 -10.27
CA LEU A 365 3.33 3.91 -10.38
C LEU A 365 4.70 4.59 -10.50
N ALA A 366 5.68 4.16 -9.70
CA ALA A 366 7.04 4.67 -9.77
C ALA A 366 7.75 4.30 -11.08
N GLU A 367 7.36 3.19 -11.73
CA GLU A 367 7.83 2.82 -13.07
C GLU A 367 7.17 3.67 -14.17
N LEU A 368 5.89 4.05 -14.02
CA LEU A 368 5.14 4.85 -15.01
C LEU A 368 5.47 6.35 -15.01
N GLU A 369 5.75 6.93 -13.84
CA GLU A 369 5.97 8.37 -13.67
C GLU A 369 7.02 8.96 -14.66
N PRO A 370 8.23 8.39 -14.81
CA PRO A 370 9.25 9.00 -15.66
C PRO A 370 8.87 8.96 -17.15
N PHE A 371 8.09 7.97 -17.58
CA PHE A 371 7.62 7.88 -18.97
C PHE A 371 6.72 9.04 -19.37
N SER A 372 5.92 9.57 -18.44
CA SER A 372 5.08 10.75 -18.69
C SER A 372 5.89 11.96 -19.17
N THR A 373 7.14 12.07 -18.71
CA THR A 373 8.04 13.18 -19.05
C THR A 373 8.75 13.04 -20.40
N ILE A 374 8.69 11.86 -21.00
CA ILE A 374 9.32 11.54 -22.30
C ILE A 374 8.31 11.05 -23.34
N LEU A 375 7.01 11.29 -23.12
CA LEU A 375 5.94 10.82 -24.02
C LEU A 375 6.15 11.30 -25.46
N SER A 376 6.66 12.52 -25.64
CA SER A 376 6.97 13.08 -26.95
C SER A 376 7.89 12.19 -27.77
N LEU A 377 8.78 11.42 -27.13
CA LEU A 377 9.74 10.56 -27.80
C LEU A 377 9.06 9.38 -28.51
N PHE A 378 7.92 8.90 -28.01
CA PHE A 378 7.28 7.69 -28.53
C PHE A 378 6.45 7.89 -29.79
N ASP A 379 6.04 9.12 -30.08
CA ASP A 379 5.28 9.47 -31.28
C ASP A 379 6.17 9.85 -32.47
N CYS A 380 7.46 9.56 -32.36
CA CYS A 380 8.48 10.01 -33.30
C CYS A 380 8.90 8.92 -34.26
N ASP A 381 8.81 9.24 -35.55
CA ASP A 381 9.20 8.35 -36.64
C ASP A 381 10.30 9.04 -37.48
N ASN A 382 11.42 8.33 -37.67
CA ASN A 382 12.58 8.82 -38.41
C ASN A 382 13.02 10.22 -37.93
N MET A 383 13.18 10.39 -36.63
CA MET A 383 13.47 11.68 -36.04
C MET A 383 14.88 12.15 -36.43
N PHE A 384 15.80 11.23 -36.72
CA PHE A 384 17.18 11.55 -37.09
C PHE A 384 17.49 11.58 -38.60
N GLU A 385 16.55 11.21 -39.47
CA GLU A 385 16.81 11.03 -40.92
C GLU A 385 17.26 12.33 -41.61
N GLU A 386 16.69 13.47 -41.25
CA GLU A 386 16.85 14.75 -41.98
C GLU A 386 17.89 15.71 -41.37
N ILE A 387 18.80 15.18 -40.55
CA ILE A 387 19.84 15.97 -39.90
C ILE A 387 21.11 15.97 -40.74
N TYR A 388 21.35 17.09 -41.43
CA TYR A 388 22.52 17.36 -42.30
C TYR A 388 23.53 18.28 -41.59
N ASP A 389 24.34 17.72 -40.70
CA ASP A 389 25.30 18.43 -39.86
C ASP A 389 26.31 19.29 -40.66
N VAL A 390 26.80 18.77 -41.79
CA VAL A 390 27.83 19.43 -42.61
C VAL A 390 27.41 20.84 -43.02
N VAL A 391 26.12 21.04 -43.30
CA VAL A 391 25.60 22.34 -43.73
C VAL A 391 25.52 23.32 -42.55
N TRP A 392 25.11 22.85 -41.38
CA TRP A 392 25.05 23.65 -40.15
C TRP A 392 26.43 24.09 -39.67
N VAL A 393 27.39 23.16 -39.64
CA VAL A 393 28.78 23.44 -39.24
C VAL A 393 29.43 24.45 -40.19
N ARG A 394 29.31 24.23 -41.51
CA ARG A 394 29.85 25.15 -42.51
C ARG A 394 29.27 26.55 -42.37
N GLU A 395 27.97 26.67 -42.14
CA GLU A 395 27.33 27.98 -41.98
C GLU A 395 27.78 28.66 -40.68
N ASN A 396 27.89 27.92 -39.58
CA ASN A 396 28.39 28.46 -38.31
C ASN A 396 29.83 28.97 -38.46
N ASP A 397 30.71 28.21 -39.12
CA ASP A 397 32.09 28.63 -39.41
C ASP A 397 32.12 29.90 -40.27
N LEU A 398 31.20 30.01 -41.24
CA LEU A 398 31.06 31.20 -42.09
C LEU A 398 30.62 32.42 -41.26
N ILE A 399 29.66 32.25 -40.34
CA ILE A 399 29.22 33.31 -39.42
C ILE A 399 30.37 33.73 -38.50
N VAL A 400 31.08 32.79 -37.88
CA VAL A 400 32.24 33.08 -37.01
C VAL A 400 33.31 33.87 -37.76
N LYS A 401 33.65 33.45 -38.99
CA LYS A 401 34.64 34.14 -39.82
C LYS A 401 34.22 35.57 -40.19
N ASN A 402 32.92 35.82 -40.35
CA ASN A 402 32.38 37.10 -40.82
C ASN A 402 31.66 37.91 -39.73
N GLU A 403 31.74 37.49 -38.46
CA GLU A 403 30.96 38.10 -37.36
C GLU A 403 31.23 39.61 -37.23
N LYS A 404 32.51 40.01 -37.22
CA LYS A 404 32.89 41.43 -37.09
C LYS A 404 32.43 42.27 -38.30
N PRO A 405 32.68 41.86 -39.56
CA PRO A 405 32.08 42.52 -40.72
C PRO A 405 30.55 42.62 -40.66
N LEU A 406 29.85 41.53 -40.30
CA LEU A 406 28.39 41.49 -40.19
C LEU A 406 27.87 42.48 -39.14
N LYS A 407 28.44 42.46 -37.92
CA LYS A 407 28.09 43.40 -36.85
C LYS A 407 28.29 44.84 -37.27
N ASN A 408 29.46 45.17 -37.82
CA ASN A 408 29.77 46.52 -38.29
C ASN A 408 28.81 46.98 -39.40
N PHE A 409 28.44 46.09 -40.33
CA PHE A 409 27.46 46.40 -41.35
C PHE A 409 26.07 46.62 -40.75
N ILE A 410 25.58 45.73 -39.88
CA ILE A 410 24.26 45.83 -39.22
C ILE A 410 24.13 47.12 -38.41
N GLU A 411 25.18 47.51 -37.68
CA GLU A 411 25.22 48.74 -36.90
C GLU A 411 25.11 49.99 -37.80
N LYS A 412 25.82 49.96 -38.94
CA LYS A 412 25.85 51.07 -39.90
C LYS A 412 24.67 51.08 -40.86
N LEU A 413 23.96 49.97 -41.01
CA LEU A 413 22.80 49.84 -41.87
C LEU A 413 21.77 50.90 -41.45
N LYS A 414 21.51 51.81 -42.38
CA LYS A 414 20.47 52.83 -42.32
C LYS A 414 19.64 52.67 -43.58
N VAL A 415 18.41 52.18 -43.43
CA VAL A 415 17.47 52.14 -44.55
C VAL A 415 16.82 53.52 -44.60
N PRO A 416 16.89 54.25 -45.74
CA PRO A 416 16.26 55.54 -45.85
C PRO A 416 14.73 55.40 -45.79
N GLU A 417 14.06 56.48 -45.41
CA GLU A 417 12.63 56.61 -45.68
C GLU A 417 12.47 56.81 -47.19
N PHE A 418 11.80 55.88 -47.84
CA PHE A 418 11.45 55.97 -49.26
C PHE A 418 10.11 56.69 -49.38
N GLU A 419 10.01 57.70 -50.24
CA GLU A 419 8.78 58.43 -50.52
C GLU A 419 8.13 57.90 -51.81
N ALA A 420 8.91 57.76 -52.89
CA ALA A 420 8.40 57.34 -54.18
C ALA A 420 8.28 55.80 -54.33
N LEU A 421 9.20 55.02 -53.74
CA LEU A 421 9.16 53.55 -53.85
C LEU A 421 7.87 52.91 -53.28
N PRO A 422 7.33 53.34 -52.10
CA PRO A 422 6.05 52.83 -51.61
C PRO A 422 4.88 53.22 -52.52
N GLU A 423 4.87 54.44 -53.08
CA GLU A 423 3.82 54.87 -54.02
C GLU A 423 3.82 53.99 -55.28
N LEU A 424 4.99 53.61 -55.79
CA LEU A 424 5.12 52.66 -56.89
C LEU A 424 4.50 51.30 -56.54
N LEU A 425 4.70 50.81 -55.31
CA LEU A 425 4.07 49.56 -54.86
C LEU A 425 2.55 49.67 -54.72
N GLU A 426 2.00 50.83 -54.36
CA GLU A 426 0.56 51.05 -54.32
C GLU A 426 -0.05 51.03 -55.72
N VAL A 427 0.64 51.61 -56.72
CA VAL A 427 0.25 51.45 -58.13
C VAL A 427 0.18 49.97 -58.51
N PHE A 428 1.15 49.18 -58.06
CA PHE A 428 1.16 47.75 -58.31
C PHE A 428 0.04 46.96 -57.63
N ARG A 429 -0.58 47.47 -56.57
CA ARG A 429 -1.73 46.76 -55.95
C ARG A 429 -3.01 46.84 -56.78
N ASN A 430 -3.10 47.79 -57.71
CA ASN A 430 -4.30 47.99 -58.52
C ASN A 430 -4.20 47.25 -59.87
N MET A 431 -4.60 45.97 -59.87
CA MET A 431 -4.48 45.07 -61.03
C MET A 431 -5.33 45.51 -62.24
N THR A 432 -6.44 46.23 -62.01
CA THR A 432 -7.31 46.74 -63.07
C THR A 432 -6.71 47.98 -63.73
N GLY A 433 -6.31 47.86 -65.00
CA GLY A 433 -5.68 48.96 -65.74
C GLY A 433 -4.24 49.23 -65.32
N PHE A 434 -3.54 48.24 -64.75
CA PHE A 434 -2.18 48.40 -64.25
C PHE A 434 -1.20 48.93 -65.31
N SER A 435 -1.33 48.54 -66.58
CA SER A 435 -0.47 49.04 -67.66
C SER A 435 -0.60 50.55 -67.84
N LYS A 436 -1.82 51.07 -67.72
CA LYS A 436 -2.12 52.50 -67.71
C LYS A 436 -1.58 53.17 -66.44
N ALA A 437 -1.88 52.59 -65.27
CA ALA A 437 -1.47 53.16 -63.98
C ALA A 437 0.06 53.25 -63.81
N ILE A 438 0.81 52.24 -64.27
CA ILE A 438 2.28 52.24 -64.27
C ILE A 438 2.80 53.33 -65.22
N ARG A 439 2.24 53.46 -66.44
CA ARG A 439 2.62 54.54 -67.37
C ARG A 439 2.32 55.93 -66.81
N GLU A 440 1.27 56.05 -66.01
CA GLU A 440 0.83 57.30 -65.39
C GLU A 440 1.55 57.62 -64.05
N PHE A 441 2.30 56.68 -63.46
CA PHE A 441 2.95 56.86 -62.15
C PHE A 441 3.88 58.09 -62.09
N GLY A 442 4.53 58.46 -63.20
CA GLY A 442 5.26 59.74 -63.37
C GLY A 442 6.55 59.91 -62.54
N LYS A 443 6.71 59.19 -61.42
CA LYS A 443 7.79 59.36 -60.43
C LYS A 443 8.94 58.34 -60.54
N PHE A 444 9.14 57.73 -61.72
CA PHE A 444 10.19 56.72 -61.88
C PHE A 444 11.61 57.25 -61.66
N ASP A 445 11.88 58.52 -61.98
CA ASP A 445 13.20 59.12 -61.68
C ASP A 445 13.44 59.26 -60.18
N GLU A 446 12.41 59.65 -59.43
CA GLU A 446 12.46 59.76 -57.97
C GLU A 446 12.76 58.39 -57.33
N VAL A 447 12.05 57.34 -57.75
CA VAL A 447 12.33 55.96 -57.31
C VAL A 447 13.76 55.54 -57.66
N LYS A 448 14.23 55.87 -58.86
CA LYS A 448 15.59 55.53 -59.31
C LYS A 448 16.65 56.23 -58.46
N ASP A 449 16.45 57.51 -58.15
CA ASP A 449 17.39 58.31 -57.37
C ASP A 449 17.40 57.88 -55.89
N GLU A 450 16.25 57.54 -55.31
CA GLU A 450 16.14 56.91 -53.99
C GLU A 450 16.96 55.62 -53.92
N LEU A 451 16.76 54.71 -54.89
CA LEU A 451 17.44 53.41 -54.92
C LEU A 451 18.94 53.53 -55.19
N LYS A 452 19.37 54.46 -56.06
CA LYS A 452 20.80 54.74 -56.28
C LYS A 452 21.47 55.28 -55.03
N THR A 453 20.83 56.24 -54.37
CA THR A 453 21.34 56.83 -53.12
C THR A 453 21.48 55.77 -52.06
N PHE A 454 20.45 54.92 -51.91
CA PHE A 454 20.51 53.81 -50.96
C PHE A 454 21.60 52.80 -51.32
N LYS A 455 21.75 52.43 -52.59
CA LYS A 455 22.82 51.54 -53.06
C LYS A 455 24.21 52.10 -52.73
N GLN A 456 24.43 53.39 -52.98
CA GLN A 456 25.68 54.04 -52.64
C GLN A 456 25.97 53.93 -51.14
N GLN A 457 24.98 54.20 -50.29
CA GLN A 457 25.10 54.03 -48.83
C GLN A 457 25.40 52.58 -48.43
N LEU A 458 24.80 51.59 -49.09
CA LEU A 458 25.10 50.18 -48.84
C LEU A 458 26.57 49.86 -49.15
N ASN A 459 27.06 50.30 -50.31
CA ASN A 459 28.44 50.08 -50.73
C ASN A 459 29.44 50.77 -49.79
N GLU A 460 29.18 52.02 -49.40
CA GLU A 460 29.99 52.76 -48.42
C GLU A 460 30.06 52.07 -47.05
N ASN A 461 29.01 51.31 -46.69
CA ASN A 461 28.95 50.52 -45.47
C ASN A 461 29.51 49.10 -45.60
N GLY A 462 30.07 48.73 -46.76
CA GLY A 462 30.74 47.45 -47.00
C GLY A 462 29.81 46.31 -47.43
N PHE A 463 28.70 46.62 -48.10
CA PHE A 463 27.74 45.62 -48.58
C PHE A 463 28.36 44.52 -49.47
N ASP A 464 29.39 44.82 -50.27
CA ASP A 464 30.13 43.82 -51.08
C ASP A 464 30.69 42.63 -50.25
N SER A 465 30.97 42.86 -48.97
CA SER A 465 31.41 41.78 -48.08
C SER A 465 30.24 40.91 -47.61
N ILE A 466 29.05 41.51 -47.47
CA ILE A 466 27.79 40.84 -47.11
C ILE A 466 27.27 40.04 -48.29
N GLU A 467 27.31 40.60 -49.49
CA GLU A 467 26.96 39.92 -50.74
C GLU A 467 27.78 38.63 -50.89
N ARG A 468 29.12 38.74 -50.83
CA ARG A 468 30.00 37.56 -50.86
C ARG A 468 29.70 36.57 -49.73
N PHE A 469 29.40 37.04 -48.52
CA PHE A 469 28.99 36.16 -47.43
C PHE A 469 27.73 35.36 -47.78
N LEU A 470 26.72 36.00 -48.37
CA LEU A 470 25.45 35.36 -48.73
C LEU A 470 25.59 34.41 -49.93
N GLU A 471 26.50 34.68 -50.86
CA GLU A 471 26.82 33.77 -51.96
C GLU A 471 27.38 32.42 -51.45
N TYR A 472 28.18 32.44 -50.38
CA TYR A 472 28.73 31.23 -49.76
C TYR A 472 27.83 30.62 -48.68
N SER A 473 26.82 31.38 -48.21
CA SER A 473 25.87 30.95 -47.20
C SER A 473 24.98 29.82 -47.71
N ASN A 474 24.71 28.85 -46.85
CA ASN A 474 23.76 27.77 -47.07
C ASN A 474 22.42 28.02 -46.38
N ILE A 475 22.12 29.26 -45.99
CA ILE A 475 20.95 29.57 -45.16
C ILE A 475 19.63 29.11 -45.78
N GLU A 476 19.45 29.16 -47.10
CA GLU A 476 18.23 28.65 -47.75
C GLU A 476 18.03 27.15 -47.53
N LYS A 477 19.10 26.36 -47.70
CA LYS A 477 19.06 24.92 -47.42
C LYS A 477 18.80 24.67 -45.94
N LEU A 478 19.37 25.48 -45.06
CA LEU A 478 19.14 25.38 -43.61
C LEU A 478 17.73 25.75 -43.21
N ILE A 479 17.10 26.75 -43.85
CA ILE A 479 15.68 27.08 -43.67
C ILE A 479 14.81 25.90 -44.09
N GLU A 480 15.12 25.28 -45.24
CA GLU A 480 14.42 24.07 -45.69
C GLU A 480 14.56 22.93 -44.66
N TYR A 481 15.77 22.64 -44.20
CA TYR A 481 16.01 21.61 -43.18
C TYR A 481 15.36 21.94 -41.84
N ALA A 482 15.43 23.20 -41.39
CA ALA A 482 14.75 23.68 -40.19
C ALA A 482 13.23 23.52 -40.30
N SER A 483 12.65 23.77 -41.48
CA SER A 483 11.21 23.55 -41.71
C SER A 483 10.82 22.07 -41.56
N LYS A 484 11.69 21.16 -42.03
CA LYS A 484 11.51 19.71 -41.92
C LYS A 484 11.66 19.24 -40.48
N MET A 485 12.71 19.66 -39.78
CA MET A 485 12.97 19.32 -38.37
C MET A 485 11.88 19.83 -37.40
N ARG A 486 11.14 20.87 -37.78
CA ARG A 486 10.02 21.44 -36.99
C ARG A 486 8.70 20.70 -37.14
N LYS A 487 8.58 19.78 -38.10
CA LYS A 487 7.33 19.03 -38.28
C LYS A 487 7.05 18.16 -37.04
N PRO A 488 5.76 17.95 -36.67
CA PRO A 488 5.41 17.02 -35.61
C PRO A 488 6.05 15.64 -35.83
N GLY A 489 6.57 15.03 -34.77
CA GLY A 489 7.23 13.73 -34.84
C GLY A 489 8.68 13.76 -35.36
N LYS A 490 9.29 14.96 -35.46
CA LYS A 490 10.71 15.15 -35.83
C LYS A 490 11.56 15.61 -34.65
N PHE A 491 12.88 15.48 -34.80
CA PHE A 491 13.91 15.67 -33.76
C PHE A 491 13.60 16.77 -32.74
N LEU A 492 13.34 18.01 -33.20
CA LEU A 492 13.13 19.19 -32.34
C LEU A 492 11.83 19.16 -31.52
N THR A 493 10.85 18.37 -31.98
CA THR A 493 9.57 18.17 -31.30
C THR A 493 9.56 16.90 -30.46
N CYS A 494 10.52 16.02 -30.70
CA CYS A 494 10.58 14.66 -30.15
C CYS A 494 11.46 14.56 -28.92
N ILE A 495 12.65 15.14 -29.00
CA ILE A 495 13.68 14.97 -27.97
C ILE A 495 13.25 15.74 -26.71
N PRO A 496 13.02 15.04 -25.59
CA PRO A 496 12.75 15.68 -24.32
C PRO A 496 13.96 16.49 -23.88
N ASN A 497 13.74 17.47 -23.00
CA ASN A 497 14.88 18.18 -22.42
C ASN A 497 15.80 17.22 -21.63
N GLN A 498 17.04 17.63 -21.44
CA GLN A 498 18.06 16.77 -20.84
C GLN A 498 17.76 16.40 -19.37
N GLU A 499 16.96 17.19 -18.65
CA GLU A 499 16.52 16.86 -17.29
C GLU A 499 15.52 15.69 -17.29
N ALA A 500 14.55 15.69 -18.21
CA ALA A 500 13.61 14.58 -18.41
C ALA A 500 14.36 13.31 -18.82
N LEU A 501 15.36 13.46 -19.72
CA LEU A 501 16.23 12.36 -20.10
C LEU A 501 17.01 11.81 -18.90
N LYS A 502 17.60 12.66 -18.06
CA LYS A 502 18.32 12.22 -16.84
C LYS A 502 17.39 11.53 -15.83
N LYS A 503 16.19 12.09 -15.59
CA LYS A 503 15.21 11.49 -14.66
C LYS A 503 14.77 10.10 -15.10
N ALA A 504 14.48 9.92 -16.39
CA ALA A 504 14.18 8.59 -16.90
C ALA A 504 15.43 7.68 -16.86
N LYS A 505 16.65 8.21 -17.05
CA LYS A 505 17.89 7.42 -16.95
C LYS A 505 18.12 6.92 -15.52
N ASP A 506 17.96 7.77 -14.52
CA ASP A 506 18.18 7.38 -13.12
C ASP A 506 17.20 6.28 -12.67
N ARG A 507 16.03 6.21 -13.33
CA ARG A 507 14.99 5.23 -13.04
C ARG A 507 15.11 3.96 -13.89
N PHE A 508 15.56 4.07 -15.14
CA PHE A 508 15.60 2.97 -16.12
C PHE A 508 17.00 2.51 -16.53
N GLY A 509 18.03 3.33 -16.34
CA GLY A 509 19.39 3.12 -16.87
C GLY A 509 20.05 1.82 -16.40
N GLY A 510 19.51 1.18 -15.36
CA GLY A 510 19.85 -0.19 -14.94
C GLY A 510 18.67 -1.18 -14.90
N LYS A 511 17.46 -0.77 -15.29
CA LYS A 511 16.25 -1.62 -15.29
C LYS A 511 15.87 -2.02 -16.72
N VAL A 512 15.96 -3.31 -16.98
CA VAL A 512 15.65 -3.94 -18.28
C VAL A 512 14.20 -4.43 -18.41
N SER A 513 13.37 -4.13 -17.40
CA SER A 513 11.98 -4.62 -17.29
C SER A 513 11.12 -3.68 -16.46
N MET A 514 9.82 -3.60 -16.78
CA MET A 514 8.80 -3.01 -15.91
C MET A 514 8.25 -4.08 -14.97
N SER A 515 9.13 -4.53 -14.06
CA SER A 515 8.89 -5.72 -13.23
C SER A 515 7.71 -5.59 -12.28
N ASN A 516 7.41 -4.38 -11.79
CA ASN A 516 6.29 -4.17 -10.90
C ASN A 516 4.97 -4.14 -11.68
N LEU A 517 4.94 -3.49 -12.86
CA LEU A 517 3.79 -3.57 -13.76
C LEU A 517 3.50 -5.02 -14.17
N GLN A 518 4.54 -5.78 -14.53
CA GLN A 518 4.38 -7.21 -14.81
C GLN A 518 3.87 -7.97 -13.58
N SER A 519 4.39 -7.68 -12.38
CA SER A 519 3.96 -8.35 -11.14
C SER A 519 2.47 -8.17 -10.83
N LEU A 520 1.82 -7.13 -11.35
CA LEU A 520 0.36 -6.96 -11.21
C LEU A 520 -0.40 -8.12 -11.85
N GLU A 521 0.10 -8.73 -12.93
CA GLU A 521 -0.58 -9.85 -13.61
C GLU A 521 -0.80 -11.06 -12.68
N THR A 522 0.09 -11.20 -11.70
CA THR A 522 0.12 -12.29 -10.71
C THR A 522 -0.93 -12.14 -9.61
N ILE A 523 -1.56 -10.96 -9.52
CA ILE A 523 -2.59 -10.68 -8.53
C ILE A 523 -3.83 -11.50 -8.86
N LYS A 524 -4.27 -12.27 -7.85
CA LYS A 524 -5.49 -13.06 -7.88
C LYS A 524 -6.65 -12.20 -7.38
N VAL A 525 -7.31 -11.46 -8.29
CA VAL A 525 -8.42 -10.55 -7.94
C VAL A 525 -9.63 -11.33 -7.41
N ASP A 526 -9.86 -12.53 -7.93
CA ASP A 526 -10.87 -13.50 -7.47
C ASP A 526 -10.77 -13.80 -5.98
N LYS A 527 -9.54 -13.90 -5.48
CA LYS A 527 -9.24 -14.12 -4.07
C LYS A 527 -9.70 -12.94 -3.19
N ILE A 528 -9.49 -11.70 -3.64
CA ILE A 528 -9.96 -10.51 -2.92
C ILE A 528 -11.48 -10.42 -2.97
N LEU A 529 -12.08 -10.67 -4.13
CA LEU A 529 -13.53 -10.70 -4.30
C LEU A 529 -14.18 -11.72 -3.35
N TYR A 530 -13.60 -12.92 -3.28
CA TYR A 530 -14.01 -13.96 -2.34
C TYR A 530 -13.95 -13.43 -0.90
N PHE A 531 -12.83 -12.83 -0.50
CA PHE A 531 -12.68 -12.24 0.83
C PHE A 531 -13.76 -11.17 1.15
N CYS A 532 -14.04 -10.26 0.22
CA CYS A 532 -15.12 -9.27 0.37
C CYS A 532 -16.48 -9.95 0.62
N HIS A 533 -16.78 -11.02 -0.13
CA HIS A 533 -17.99 -11.82 0.10
C HIS A 533 -18.03 -12.51 1.47
N PHE A 534 -16.90 -13.03 1.98
CA PHE A 534 -16.84 -13.61 3.31
C PHE A 534 -17.10 -12.58 4.40
N MET A 535 -16.53 -11.38 4.30
CA MET A 535 -16.80 -10.32 5.28
C MET A 535 -18.29 -9.92 5.30
N LYS A 536 -18.92 -9.80 4.13
CA LYS A 536 -20.36 -9.50 4.03
C LYS A 536 -21.22 -10.61 4.64
N SER A 537 -20.87 -11.87 4.37
CA SER A 537 -21.52 -13.04 4.96
C SER A 537 -21.32 -13.10 6.48
N TYR A 538 -20.12 -12.82 6.97
CA TYR A 538 -19.77 -12.73 8.38
C TYR A 538 -20.64 -11.68 9.09
N TRP A 539 -20.69 -10.47 8.52
CA TRP A 539 -21.48 -9.36 9.05
C TRP A 539 -22.97 -9.68 9.15
N ASN A 540 -23.57 -10.14 8.05
CA ASN A 540 -24.99 -10.47 8.00
C ASN A 540 -25.36 -11.55 9.03
N ARG A 541 -24.45 -12.49 9.31
CA ARG A 541 -24.64 -13.52 10.33
C ARG A 541 -24.54 -12.96 11.75
N ILE A 542 -23.62 -12.03 12.01
CA ILE A 542 -23.54 -11.33 13.30
C ILE A 542 -24.82 -10.54 13.56
N GLU A 543 -25.31 -9.75 12.59
CA GLU A 543 -26.55 -8.98 12.75
C GLU A 543 -27.76 -9.89 13.02
N LYS A 544 -27.86 -11.00 12.29
CA LYS A 544 -28.90 -12.01 12.54
C LYS A 544 -28.78 -12.63 13.94
N THR A 545 -27.56 -12.84 14.42
CA THR A 545 -27.28 -13.39 15.76
C THR A 545 -27.65 -12.39 16.87
N ALA A 546 -27.58 -11.08 16.61
CA ALA A 546 -28.06 -10.07 17.55
C ALA A 546 -29.59 -10.06 17.70
N SER A 547 -30.33 -10.71 16.80
CA SER A 547 -31.81 -10.74 16.76
C SER A 547 -32.41 -12.05 17.32
N ILE A 548 -31.75 -12.69 18.29
CA ILE A 548 -32.18 -13.98 18.85
C ILE A 548 -33.61 -13.92 19.41
N LYS A 549 -34.44 -14.85 18.97
CA LYS A 549 -35.80 -15.06 19.49
C LYS A 549 -35.73 -15.63 20.91
N LYS A 550 -36.70 -15.27 21.75
CA LYS A 550 -36.84 -15.84 23.10
C LYS A 550 -36.81 -17.39 23.03
N PRO A 551 -36.02 -18.06 23.88
CA PRO A 551 -35.94 -19.51 23.89
C PRO A 551 -37.28 -20.12 24.31
N LYS A 552 -37.54 -21.35 23.85
CA LYS A 552 -38.77 -22.10 24.20
C LYS A 552 -38.87 -22.42 25.70
N ASN A 553 -37.72 -22.56 26.37
CA ASN A 553 -37.64 -22.83 27.80
C ASN A 553 -37.22 -21.55 28.53
N LYS A 554 -37.96 -21.18 29.57
CA LYS A 554 -37.56 -20.09 30.48
C LYS A 554 -36.36 -20.54 31.31
N ALA A 555 -35.38 -19.65 31.51
CA ALA A 555 -34.30 -19.89 32.46
C ALA A 555 -34.89 -20.17 33.85
N SER A 556 -34.31 -21.13 34.60
CA SER A 556 -34.78 -21.43 35.95
C SER A 556 -34.53 -20.22 36.87
N ALA A 557 -35.57 -19.76 37.57
CA ALA A 557 -35.72 -18.40 38.08
C ALA A 557 -34.77 -17.91 39.21
N ASN A 558 -33.67 -18.59 39.56
CA ASN A 558 -32.95 -18.34 40.82
C ASN A 558 -31.42 -18.16 40.73
N SER A 559 -30.85 -17.74 39.61
CA SER A 559 -29.40 -17.44 39.54
C SER A 559 -29.13 -15.93 39.43
N SER A 560 -29.52 -15.15 40.44
CA SER A 560 -29.11 -13.75 40.52
C SER A 560 -27.69 -13.67 41.11
N LEU A 561 -26.68 -13.68 40.24
CA LEU A 561 -25.37 -13.11 40.58
C LEU A 561 -25.54 -11.59 40.65
N ALA A 562 -24.98 -10.93 41.68
CA ALA A 562 -25.01 -9.47 41.77
C ALA A 562 -24.28 -8.86 40.56
N ASP A 563 -24.80 -7.75 40.02
CA ASP A 563 -24.28 -7.13 38.80
C ASP A 563 -22.78 -6.79 38.93
N GLY A 564 -21.98 -7.14 37.91
CA GLY A 564 -20.54 -6.95 37.92
C GLY A 564 -19.71 -7.95 38.75
N THR A 565 -20.34 -8.93 39.42
CA THR A 565 -19.62 -9.97 40.18
C THR A 565 -18.79 -10.86 39.27
N SER A 566 -19.34 -11.32 38.13
CA SER A 566 -18.56 -12.20 37.24
C SER A 566 -17.43 -11.43 36.55
N ARG A 567 -17.59 -10.11 36.33
CA ARG A 567 -16.50 -9.26 35.84
C ARG A 567 -15.33 -9.21 36.81
N LYS A 568 -15.56 -8.89 38.09
CA LYS A 568 -14.49 -8.85 39.11
C LYS A 568 -13.81 -10.21 39.27
N LEU A 569 -14.60 -11.29 39.23
CA LEU A 569 -14.09 -12.66 39.28
C LEU A 569 -13.21 -12.98 38.07
N ASN A 570 -13.65 -12.65 36.86
CA ASN A 570 -12.89 -12.90 35.65
C ASN A 570 -11.63 -12.03 35.54
N GLU A 571 -11.68 -10.77 36.00
CA GLU A 571 -10.48 -9.95 36.15
C GLU A 571 -9.45 -10.60 37.10
N ALA A 572 -9.91 -11.16 38.23
CA ALA A 572 -9.06 -11.89 39.16
C ALA A 572 -8.48 -13.17 38.54
N ILE A 573 -9.29 -13.95 37.82
CA ILE A 573 -8.85 -15.16 37.10
C ILE A 573 -7.78 -14.79 36.07
N HIS A 574 -8.00 -13.78 35.22
CA HIS A 574 -7.04 -13.35 34.19
C HIS A 574 -5.70 -12.90 34.77
N ILE A 575 -5.71 -12.24 35.93
CA ILE A 575 -4.49 -11.87 36.65
C ILE A 575 -3.79 -13.13 37.19
N PHE A 576 -4.55 -14.06 37.77
CA PHE A 576 -4.04 -15.30 38.35
C PHE A 576 -3.43 -16.24 37.30
N VAL A 577 -4.06 -16.36 36.13
CA VAL A 577 -3.59 -17.22 35.02
C VAL A 577 -2.57 -16.53 34.11
N GLY A 578 -2.20 -15.27 34.40
CA GLY A 578 -1.15 -14.54 33.70
C GLY A 578 -1.56 -13.95 32.33
N LEU A 579 -2.85 -13.89 32.01
CA LEU A 579 -3.37 -13.39 30.73
C LEU A 579 -3.37 -11.85 30.61
N LYS A 580 -3.26 -11.10 31.72
CA LYS A 580 -3.22 -9.62 31.71
C LYS A 580 -2.01 -9.08 32.48
N ARG A 581 -1.12 -8.32 31.81
CA ARG A 581 -0.02 -7.56 32.47
C ARG A 581 -0.53 -6.16 32.83
N ARG A 582 -0.38 -5.72 34.10
CA ARG A 582 -0.68 -4.33 34.49
C ARG A 582 0.41 -3.42 33.91
N THR A 583 0.03 -2.43 33.09
CA THR A 583 0.97 -1.54 32.37
C THR A 583 1.58 -0.44 33.24
N HIS A 584 1.06 -0.13 34.43
CA HIS A 584 1.70 0.84 35.34
C HIS A 584 1.49 0.46 36.83
N PRO A 585 2.55 0.18 37.61
CA PRO A 585 2.45 0.07 39.06
C PRO A 585 2.44 1.47 39.69
N LYS A 586 1.36 1.84 40.41
CA LYS A 586 1.39 3.02 41.29
C LYS A 586 2.42 2.80 42.41
N GLN A 587 3.19 3.84 42.76
CA GLN A 587 4.20 3.80 43.82
C GLN A 587 3.59 3.47 45.19
N PHE A 588 4.30 2.67 45.98
CA PHE A 588 3.90 2.17 47.30
C PHE A 588 3.91 3.29 48.37
N PRO A 589 3.03 3.23 49.40
CA PRO A 589 3.22 3.98 50.63
C PRO A 589 4.47 3.48 51.38
N SER A 590 5.25 4.37 51.98
CA SER A 590 6.44 4.04 52.77
C SER A 590 6.05 3.29 54.05
N GLY A 591 6.57 2.06 54.22
CA GLY A 591 6.30 1.20 55.38
C GLY A 591 6.42 -0.31 55.16
N ILE A 592 6.67 -0.77 53.91
CA ILE A 592 6.64 -2.21 53.54
C ILE A 592 8.06 -2.78 53.27
N ASP A 593 9.11 -2.20 53.87
CA ASP A 593 10.49 -2.61 53.57
C ASP A 593 10.85 -4.01 54.13
N GLY A 594 10.13 -4.51 55.15
CA GLY A 594 10.33 -5.87 55.66
C GLY A 594 9.90 -7.00 54.71
N ILE A 595 8.99 -6.74 53.77
CA ILE A 595 8.50 -7.73 52.79
C ILE A 595 9.37 -7.74 51.53
N ARG A 596 10.20 -6.71 51.29
CA ARG A 596 11.07 -6.63 50.09
C ARG A 596 12.11 -7.75 50.01
N SER A 597 12.56 -8.29 51.14
CA SER A 597 13.62 -9.32 51.19
C SER A 597 13.10 -10.74 50.93
N LEU A 598 11.82 -11.03 51.22
CA LEU A 598 11.24 -12.38 51.12
C LEU A 598 10.62 -12.70 49.76
N VAL A 599 10.48 -11.72 48.86
CA VAL A 599 9.70 -11.83 47.60
C VAL A 599 10.58 -11.87 46.34
N LYS A 600 11.76 -12.51 46.43
CA LYS A 600 12.68 -12.69 45.29
C LYS A 600 12.58 -14.05 44.58
N HIS A 601 11.70 -14.95 45.02
CA HIS A 601 11.61 -16.29 44.44
C HIS A 601 10.35 -16.47 43.59
N PRO A 602 10.47 -16.49 42.24
CA PRO A 602 9.40 -16.98 41.38
C PRO A 602 9.07 -18.43 41.74
N LEU A 603 7.79 -18.73 41.95
CA LEU A 603 7.32 -20.08 42.26
C LEU A 603 7.11 -20.84 40.95
N GLN A 604 8.09 -21.67 40.59
CA GLN A 604 7.97 -22.58 39.45
C GLN A 604 7.21 -23.84 39.88
N ILE A 605 5.99 -23.99 39.38
CA ILE A 605 5.26 -25.26 39.45
C ILE A 605 5.45 -25.99 38.11
N ASP A 606 6.12 -27.15 38.14
CA ASP A 606 6.46 -27.97 36.96
C ASP A 606 7.18 -27.20 35.82
N GLY A 607 8.03 -26.23 36.18
CA GLY A 607 8.97 -25.56 35.26
C GLY A 607 8.35 -24.61 34.21
N ASN A 608 7.04 -24.33 34.25
CA ASN A 608 6.39 -23.54 33.18
C ASN A 608 5.35 -22.49 33.63
N VAL A 609 4.99 -22.39 34.92
CA VAL A 609 4.07 -21.35 35.39
C VAL A 609 4.73 -20.57 36.52
N ASP A 610 4.85 -19.26 36.31
CA ASP A 610 5.44 -18.31 37.26
C ASP A 610 4.31 -17.53 37.95
N ILE A 611 3.99 -17.87 39.21
CA ILE A 611 2.94 -17.20 39.98
C ILE A 611 3.58 -16.15 40.88
N GLU A 612 3.53 -14.87 40.48
CA GLU A 612 3.96 -13.75 41.33
C GLU A 612 2.94 -13.50 42.46
N LEU A 613 3.11 -14.17 43.61
CA LEU A 613 2.31 -13.99 44.84
C LEU A 613 2.14 -12.51 45.25
N ARG A 614 3.13 -11.68 44.93
CA ARG A 614 3.14 -10.22 45.16
C ARG A 614 1.98 -9.49 44.46
N ARG A 615 1.39 -10.04 43.39
CA ARG A 615 0.27 -9.46 42.65
C ARG A 615 -1.08 -9.78 43.26
N ILE A 616 -1.25 -11.00 43.78
CA ILE A 616 -2.50 -11.48 44.38
C ILE A 616 -2.77 -10.71 45.68
N SER A 617 -1.76 -10.55 46.55
CA SER A 617 -1.89 -9.77 47.78
C SER A 617 -2.14 -8.27 47.51
N ARG A 618 -1.53 -7.70 46.45
CA ARG A 618 -1.78 -6.30 46.04
C ARG A 618 -3.22 -6.07 45.54
N PHE A 619 -3.79 -7.05 44.85
CA PHE A 619 -5.15 -6.99 44.31
C PHE A 619 -6.22 -6.99 45.41
N LEU A 620 -6.02 -7.78 46.48
CA LEU A 620 -6.94 -7.83 47.61
C LEU A 620 -6.98 -6.50 48.40
N VAL A 621 -5.85 -5.81 48.50
CA VAL A 621 -5.74 -4.48 49.13
C VAL A 621 -6.41 -3.39 48.28
N ASP A 622 -6.21 -3.40 46.96
CA ASP A 622 -6.81 -2.42 46.04
C ASP A 622 -8.35 -2.55 45.93
N LEU A 623 -8.92 -3.72 46.27
CA LEU A 623 -10.36 -3.97 46.30
C LEU A 623 -11.05 -3.51 47.60
N GLY A 624 -10.31 -2.95 48.57
CA GLY A 624 -10.85 -2.48 49.84
C GLY A 624 -11.14 -3.60 50.85
N ALA A 625 -10.62 -4.82 50.64
CA ALA A 625 -10.78 -5.89 51.61
C ALA A 625 -9.94 -5.59 52.87
N PRO A 626 -10.47 -5.78 54.09
CA PRO A 626 -9.69 -5.62 55.30
C PRO A 626 -8.54 -6.63 55.31
N PHE A 627 -7.38 -6.20 55.83
CA PHE A 627 -6.23 -7.10 55.97
C PHE A 627 -6.62 -8.28 56.87
N PRO A 628 -6.30 -9.54 56.50
CA PRO A 628 -6.46 -10.65 57.42
C PRO A 628 -5.67 -10.34 58.70
N LYS A 629 -6.21 -10.74 59.86
CA LYS A 629 -5.46 -10.63 61.13
C LYS A 629 -4.11 -11.34 60.94
N LYS A 630 -3.08 -10.90 61.67
CA LYS A 630 -1.71 -11.41 61.52
C LYS A 630 -1.65 -12.95 61.57
N GLU A 631 -2.51 -13.56 62.39
CA GLU A 631 -2.69 -15.01 62.48
C GLU A 631 -3.25 -15.62 61.18
N ASP A 632 -4.32 -15.04 60.61
CA ASP A 632 -4.95 -15.49 59.36
C ASP A 632 -4.03 -15.30 58.15
N ALA A 633 -3.22 -14.23 58.14
CA ALA A 633 -2.20 -13.99 57.12
C ALA A 633 -1.12 -15.07 57.13
N THR A 634 -0.70 -15.50 58.32
CA THR A 634 0.29 -16.57 58.51
C THR A 634 -0.28 -17.93 58.04
N VAL A 635 -1.57 -18.18 58.28
CA VAL A 635 -2.28 -19.37 57.79
C VAL A 635 -2.41 -19.37 56.27
N LEU A 636 -2.75 -18.22 55.66
CA LEU A 636 -2.84 -18.08 54.21
C LEU A 636 -1.48 -18.27 53.53
N GLU A 637 -0.42 -17.72 54.13
CA GLU A 637 0.97 -17.84 53.70
C GLU A 637 1.46 -19.29 53.79
N GLN A 638 1.13 -19.99 54.87
CA GLN A 638 1.45 -21.41 55.03
C GLN A 638 0.66 -22.30 54.07
N MET A 639 -0.63 -22.01 53.83
CA MET A 639 -1.44 -22.71 52.83
C MET A 639 -0.88 -22.54 51.40
N LEU A 640 -0.42 -21.34 51.06
CA LEU A 640 0.18 -21.05 49.74
C LEU A 640 1.55 -21.72 49.58
N MET A 641 2.36 -21.77 50.64
CA MET A 641 3.63 -22.53 50.68
C MET A 641 3.40 -24.04 50.58
N GLU A 642 2.37 -24.58 51.23
CA GLU A 642 1.99 -26.00 51.13
C GLU A 642 1.40 -26.35 49.75
N PHE A 643 0.71 -25.42 49.10
CA PHE A 643 0.19 -25.57 47.74
C PHE A 643 1.32 -25.55 46.70
N ALA A 644 2.26 -24.60 46.84
CA ALA A 644 3.47 -24.47 46.05
C ALA A 644 4.38 -25.71 46.11
N ASN A 645 4.50 -26.31 47.30
CA ASN A 645 5.32 -27.50 47.53
C ASN A 645 4.57 -28.82 47.24
N GLY A 646 3.32 -28.75 46.75
CA GLY A 646 2.50 -29.91 46.42
C GLY A 646 2.13 -30.80 47.62
N SER A 647 2.20 -30.28 48.86
CA SER A 647 1.99 -31.04 50.09
C SER A 647 0.54 -31.09 50.56
N LEU A 648 -0.38 -30.39 49.88
CA LEU A 648 -1.80 -30.33 50.25
C LEU A 648 -2.58 -31.54 49.69
N THR A 649 -3.19 -32.34 50.57
CA THR A 649 -4.10 -33.43 50.16
C THR A 649 -5.44 -32.89 49.65
N LEU A 650 -6.14 -33.65 48.80
CA LEU A 650 -7.37 -33.23 48.11
C LEU A 650 -8.49 -32.77 49.07
N GLU A 651 -8.56 -33.36 50.26
CA GLU A 651 -9.53 -32.98 51.31
C GLU A 651 -9.13 -31.68 52.03
N LYS A 652 -7.83 -31.47 52.27
CA LYS A 652 -7.30 -30.19 52.78
C LYS A 652 -7.39 -29.08 51.74
N GLY A 653 -7.18 -29.39 50.46
CA GLY A 653 -7.34 -28.47 49.33
C GLY A 653 -8.78 -28.09 49.08
N LYS A 654 -9.72 -29.03 49.16
CA LYS A 654 -11.15 -28.75 49.13
C LYS A 654 -11.56 -27.82 50.28
N LYS A 655 -11.16 -28.13 51.52
CA LYS A 655 -11.47 -27.32 52.70
C LYS A 655 -10.82 -25.92 52.66
N SER A 656 -9.62 -25.85 52.08
CA SER A 656 -8.89 -24.60 51.85
C SER A 656 -9.55 -23.72 50.78
N LEU A 657 -9.98 -24.32 49.67
CA LEU A 657 -10.74 -23.65 48.62
C LEU A 657 -12.11 -23.21 49.14
N GLU A 658 -12.78 -24.05 49.93
CA GLU A 658 -14.03 -23.72 50.63
C GLU A 658 -13.83 -22.52 51.57
N ASN A 659 -12.71 -22.45 52.31
CA ASN A 659 -12.39 -21.30 53.17
C ASN A 659 -12.10 -20.02 52.37
N VAL A 660 -11.40 -20.12 51.24
CA VAL A 660 -11.15 -18.98 50.33
C VAL A 660 -12.47 -18.52 49.71
N MET A 661 -13.33 -19.43 49.28
CA MET A 661 -14.66 -19.13 48.75
C MET A 661 -15.60 -18.56 49.82
N LEU A 662 -15.51 -19.03 51.07
CA LEU A 662 -16.23 -18.47 52.23
C LEU A 662 -15.77 -17.04 52.55
N TYR A 663 -14.46 -16.78 52.50
CA TYR A 663 -13.90 -15.43 52.65
C TYR A 663 -14.41 -14.49 51.56
N PHE A 664 -14.47 -14.92 50.30
CA PHE A 664 -15.07 -14.14 49.22
C PHE A 664 -16.60 -14.01 49.33
N GLY A 665 -17.30 -15.00 49.87
CA GLY A 665 -18.74 -14.94 50.16
C GLY A 665 -19.08 -13.99 51.31
N GLN A 666 -18.21 -13.87 52.31
CA GLN A 666 -18.37 -12.89 53.40
C GLN A 666 -18.21 -11.45 52.88
N LEU A 667 -17.29 -11.22 51.93
CA LEU A 667 -17.12 -9.94 51.24
C LEU A 667 -18.35 -9.52 50.40
N SER A 668 -19.24 -10.44 49.99
CA SER A 668 -20.49 -10.08 49.29
C SER A 668 -21.66 -9.76 50.23
N ASN A 669 -21.59 -10.17 51.50
CA ASN A 669 -22.67 -9.97 52.46
C ASN A 669 -22.60 -8.61 53.19
N GLU A 670 -21.44 -7.94 53.16
CA GLU A 670 -21.31 -6.58 53.71
C GLU A 670 -21.98 -5.49 52.84
N THR A 671 -22.48 -5.83 51.63
CA THR A 671 -23.27 -4.92 50.78
C THR A 671 -24.79 -4.93 51.05
N GLY A 672 -25.24 -5.48 52.18
CA GLY A 672 -26.59 -5.24 52.72
C GLY A 672 -27.72 -5.93 51.96
N SER A 673 -27.94 -7.21 52.23
CA SER A 673 -29.29 -7.81 52.23
C SER A 673 -29.24 -9.13 52.99
N GLY A 674 -29.90 -9.17 54.14
CA GLY A 674 -29.83 -10.29 55.09
C GLY A 674 -30.56 -11.54 54.63
N LEU A 675 -30.02 -12.70 55.02
CA LEU A 675 -30.75 -13.96 55.04
C LEU A 675 -30.50 -14.66 56.40
N VAL A 676 -31.59 -15.06 57.04
CA VAL A 676 -31.63 -15.71 58.36
C VAL A 676 -31.18 -17.17 58.25
N VAL A 677 -30.26 -17.60 59.11
CA VAL A 677 -29.82 -19.00 59.28
C VAL A 677 -30.47 -19.59 60.53
N VAL A 678 -31.12 -20.75 60.40
CA VAL A 678 -31.55 -21.61 61.50
C VAL A 678 -30.68 -22.87 61.52
N SER A 679 -30.18 -23.22 62.71
CA SER A 679 -29.27 -24.32 63.05
C SER A 679 -30.03 -25.57 63.50
N ASP A 680 -29.56 -26.79 63.13
CA ASP A 680 -29.11 -27.86 64.07
C ASP A 680 -28.82 -29.24 63.40
N LYS A 681 -27.55 -29.70 63.57
CA LYS A 681 -26.92 -31.02 63.92
C LYS A 681 -27.61 -32.42 63.66
N PRO A 682 -26.92 -33.60 63.84
CA PRO A 682 -25.97 -34.28 62.93
C PRO A 682 -26.25 -35.82 62.77
N HIS A 683 -25.56 -36.60 61.90
CA HIS A 683 -25.09 -37.99 62.20
C HIS A 683 -24.33 -38.75 61.08
N VAL A 684 -23.29 -39.48 61.53
CA VAL A 684 -22.66 -40.73 61.04
C VAL A 684 -21.52 -40.69 60.00
N LYS A 685 -20.41 -41.29 60.45
CA LYS A 685 -19.11 -41.57 59.83
C LYS A 685 -19.06 -42.95 59.12
N ASP A 686 -18.04 -43.06 58.26
CA ASP A 686 -17.23 -44.23 57.89
C ASP A 686 -17.74 -45.27 56.86
N LEU A 687 -17.15 -45.20 55.65
CA LEU A 687 -16.61 -46.36 54.90
C LEU A 687 -15.83 -45.92 53.63
N SER A 688 -14.52 -45.66 53.71
CA SER A 688 -13.68 -45.55 52.49
C SER A 688 -12.18 -45.93 52.65
N MET A 689 -11.80 -46.62 53.73
CA MET A 689 -10.39 -47.02 53.97
C MET A 689 -9.83 -48.09 53.01
N TYR A 690 -10.67 -48.77 52.23
CA TYR A 690 -10.21 -49.83 51.30
C TYR A 690 -9.80 -49.33 49.90
N GLY A 691 -10.09 -48.07 49.56
CA GLY A 691 -9.74 -47.50 48.25
C GLY A 691 -8.27 -47.08 48.13
N ILE A 692 -7.62 -46.79 49.27
CA ILE A 692 -6.29 -46.17 49.32
C ILE A 692 -5.18 -47.23 49.16
N LEU A 693 -5.39 -48.45 49.66
CA LEU A 693 -4.37 -49.52 49.59
C LEU A 693 -4.12 -50.03 48.16
N LEU A 694 -5.12 -49.94 47.28
CA LEU A 694 -5.05 -50.38 45.89
C LEU A 694 -4.35 -49.39 44.95
N ILE A 695 -4.25 -48.12 45.37
CA ILE A 695 -3.59 -47.05 44.61
C ILE A 695 -2.07 -47.08 44.86
N CYS A 696 -1.62 -47.54 46.02
CA CYS A 696 -0.20 -47.62 46.34
C CYS A 696 0.54 -48.69 45.50
N LEU A 697 -0.11 -49.80 45.14
CA LEU A 697 0.54 -50.91 44.42
C LEU A 697 0.70 -50.69 42.91
N SER A 698 -0.13 -49.86 42.28
CA SER A 698 -0.03 -49.56 40.84
C SER A 698 1.06 -48.51 40.53
N CYS A 699 1.35 -47.62 41.47
CA CYS A 699 2.44 -46.65 41.37
C CYS A 699 3.83 -47.31 41.34
N PHE A 700 4.04 -48.44 42.03
CA PHE A 700 5.34 -49.13 42.06
C PHE A 700 5.73 -49.78 40.73
N VAL A 701 4.77 -50.27 39.93
CA VAL A 701 5.05 -50.92 38.63
C VAL A 701 5.39 -49.88 37.54
N TRP A 702 4.79 -48.69 37.60
CA TRP A 702 5.07 -47.60 36.66
C TRP A 702 6.41 -46.91 36.94
N VAL A 703 6.79 -46.79 38.21
CA VAL A 703 8.13 -46.31 38.62
C VAL A 703 9.22 -47.29 38.16
N GLY A 704 8.97 -48.60 38.20
CA GLY A 704 9.93 -49.61 37.70
C GLY A 704 10.18 -49.54 36.18
N LEU A 705 9.16 -49.21 35.37
CA LEU A 705 9.30 -49.07 33.91
C LEU A 705 9.92 -47.73 33.49
N MET A 706 9.66 -46.65 34.23
CA MET A 706 10.28 -45.34 34.02
C MET A 706 11.77 -45.35 34.40
N VAL A 707 12.13 -45.98 35.52
CA VAL A 707 13.54 -46.08 35.96
C VAL A 707 14.37 -46.92 34.97
N LYS A 708 13.79 -47.98 34.39
CA LYS A 708 14.46 -48.78 33.35
C LYS A 708 14.69 -48.01 32.05
N SER A 709 13.71 -47.22 31.61
CA SER A 709 13.80 -46.37 30.41
C SER A 709 14.87 -45.27 30.55
N VAL A 710 14.93 -44.61 31.72
CA VAL A 710 15.93 -43.57 32.02
C VAL A 710 17.33 -44.18 32.15
N TYR A 711 17.46 -45.35 32.77
CA TYR A 711 18.74 -46.05 32.89
C TYR A 711 19.29 -46.53 31.53
N ASP A 712 18.42 -47.01 30.63
CA ASP A 712 18.80 -47.40 29.26
C ASP A 712 19.18 -46.17 28.38
N LEU A 713 18.60 -45.00 28.66
CA LEU A 713 18.94 -43.73 27.99
C LEU A 713 20.28 -43.15 28.46
N GLU A 714 20.62 -43.25 29.74
CA GLU A 714 21.92 -42.81 30.25
C GLU A 714 23.07 -43.73 29.83
N LYS A 715 22.84 -45.06 29.82
CA LYS A 715 23.83 -46.04 29.36
C LYS A 715 24.22 -45.85 27.89
N ASN A 716 23.28 -45.39 27.07
CA ASN A 716 23.52 -45.08 25.65
C ASN A 716 24.19 -43.71 25.43
N LYS A 717 24.07 -42.76 26.35
CA LYS A 717 24.81 -41.49 26.31
C LYS A 717 26.28 -41.66 26.69
N VAL A 718 26.59 -42.51 27.67
CA VAL A 718 27.99 -42.75 28.09
C VAL A 718 28.80 -43.46 27.01
N LYS A 719 28.20 -44.39 26.24
CA LYS A 719 28.86 -45.04 25.09
C LYS A 719 29.15 -44.12 23.90
N LYS A 720 28.46 -42.97 23.78
CA LYS A 720 28.68 -42.00 22.70
C LYS A 720 29.80 -40.99 22.98
N ASN A 721 30.27 -40.89 24.22
CA ASN A 721 31.32 -39.96 24.64
C ASN A 721 32.66 -40.65 24.95
N THR A 722 32.81 -41.94 24.63
CA THR A 722 34.08 -42.70 24.78
C THR A 722 34.47 -43.44 23.50
N LYS A 723 34.19 -42.84 22.33
CA LYS A 723 34.79 -43.23 21.06
C LYS A 723 35.34 -42.02 20.35
#